data_AF-A0A9R0DTP2-F1
#
_entry.id   AF-A0A9R0DTP2-F1
#
_cell.length_a   1.000
_cell.length_b   1.000
_cell.length_c   1.000
_cell.angle_alpha   90.00
_cell.angle_beta   90.00
_cell.angle_gamma   90.00
#
_symmetry.space_group_name_H-M   'P 1'
#
loop_
_entity.id
_entity.type
_entity.pdbx_description
1 polymer ?
#
loop_
_entity_poly.entity_id
_entity_poly.type
_entity_poly.pdbx_seq_one_letter_code
_entity_poly.pdbx_strand_id
1 'polypeptide(L)'
;MPSGLYHICSPLVSNYAIREKSMYHQLTIMPSLTLEGNTLGEKRRHFNKLVADAVASKHYELTPIGDTDSDIDNLLKIEIACKARNVDYVIEVMKSKDMLYAATAIKKSTWLITDPQYAHIINPDTMAKIKRTGFDNEPAFSETLHVVEKMLILLKDFNKTLADYPSIIEQIQELIKTKEENKWTIDMSCLYNVNKSWRKYMFEESLSLSLSEETCLNALKHKPQLLTRHDKQIHTLRTDDAVSLRRVLAKLRVYWPDSLARHWIEAYMQSLNQSTGHAAIIKGLFVLLSQSQVIELAKKYVPEYYKINWGRTDHAEIYIRINIAKYLHLARPLVPLDTVLWYANGDYVQYAIHSHIDIWSTLSEVDSLENLPKLYNAPVTLLKFVLKQAFLKLKISDVINVFWKIWKSTKISAIKSIIFDHTSHEIQNYYDNETVQNELWKLLNMFLDDLSSEGENTDICKQLTNFDVIPYEKRPEYYTKVCPYLTSLPDSEQYLNELLYFTFRHIELLDEDIVFNLLSPVETKFFSSSTWMIDCFVNFLLYGKSEDNQLERFKKVEPAFDKVFQNWYILSSCKENFNTFLHTSTRHFATDYGKVIPIPAKLFAKIESKMANGLSVLENYKLLTSWKLITAYVRTLKDNEQCVEEANDSHYTDWDISLLFGPIILQYLKEDTSKYGPMIHNMFASALEQMFQMLFIRDHVITMTLKHMLSDDDFIPAYLVVSKIMPKNACEETKHARSEICQKFKSNGSISVQAQFNYDFREYVEDEEHDN
;
A
#
# COMPACT_ATOMS: atom_id res chain seq x y z
N MET A 1 6.53 -3.34 0.72
CA MET A 1 7.98 -3.43 1.00
C MET A 1 8.15 -4.12 2.34
N PRO A 2 9.04 -5.13 2.44
CA PRO A 2 10.15 -4.97 3.37
C PRO A 2 11.48 -5.53 2.84
N SER A 3 12.55 -5.02 3.44
CA SER A 3 13.98 -5.25 3.20
C SER A 3 14.63 -5.98 4.39
N GLY A 4 15.66 -6.79 4.12
CA GLY A 4 16.66 -7.30 5.10
C GLY A 4 17.53 -8.40 4.45
N LEU A 5 18.83 -8.19 4.17
CA LEU A 5 20.02 -8.39 5.05
C LEU A 5 20.27 -9.90 5.37
N TYR A 6 21.43 -10.58 5.24
CA TYR A 6 22.87 -10.27 5.42
C TYR A 6 23.76 -11.50 4.96
N HIS A 7 25.09 -11.28 4.77
CA HIS A 7 26.29 -12.19 4.85
C HIS A 7 26.48 -13.36 3.83
N ILE A 8 27.55 -13.49 3.02
CA ILE A 8 29.04 -13.63 3.17
C ILE A 8 29.50 -14.93 3.89
N CYS A 9 29.98 -15.94 3.14
CA CYS A 9 31.34 -16.56 3.18
C CYS A 9 31.44 -17.90 2.41
N SER A 10 32.59 -18.10 1.74
CA SER A 10 33.09 -19.24 0.92
C SER A 10 33.45 -20.50 1.75
N PRO A 11 34.18 -21.55 1.29
CA PRO A 11 34.48 -22.14 -0.04
C PRO A 11 34.22 -23.68 -0.05
N LEU A 12 34.44 -24.39 -1.17
CA LEU A 12 34.97 -25.77 -1.14
C LEU A 12 35.56 -26.21 -2.49
N VAL A 13 36.86 -26.47 -2.45
CA VAL A 13 37.68 -27.12 -3.48
C VAL A 13 37.50 -28.64 -3.36
N SER A 14 37.47 -29.35 -4.49
CA SER A 14 37.77 -30.79 -4.54
C SER A 14 38.43 -31.13 -5.86
N ASN A 15 39.72 -31.45 -5.76
CA ASN A 15 40.60 -32.00 -6.78
C ASN A 15 40.30 -33.48 -7.02
N TYR A 16 40.48 -33.96 -8.27
CA TYR A 16 41.10 -35.26 -8.52
C TYR A 16 42.11 -35.15 -9.67
N ALA A 17 43.38 -35.33 -9.30
CA ALA A 17 44.51 -35.66 -10.16
C ALA A 17 44.40 -37.13 -10.63
N ILE A 18 45.08 -37.61 -11.69
CA ILE A 18 46.43 -38.20 -11.59
C ILE A 18 46.95 -38.67 -12.99
N ARG A 19 48.19 -38.22 -13.31
CA ARG A 19 49.40 -38.89 -13.88
C ARG A 19 49.46 -39.38 -15.34
N GLU A 20 50.36 -38.82 -16.17
CA GLU A 20 51.84 -39.04 -16.36
C GLU A 20 52.09 -40.13 -17.42
N LYS A 21 52.98 -40.09 -18.42
CA LYS A 21 54.30 -39.48 -18.74
C LYS A 21 54.39 -39.47 -20.30
N SER A 22 55.18 -38.67 -21.03
CA SER A 22 56.64 -38.60 -21.04
C SER A 22 57.16 -37.48 -21.98
N MET A 23 57.90 -36.54 -21.40
CA MET A 23 59.16 -35.90 -21.82
C MET A 23 59.81 -36.31 -23.18
N TYR A 24 60.03 -35.34 -24.09
CA TYR A 24 61.33 -34.67 -24.39
C TYR A 24 61.34 -34.03 -25.79
N HIS A 25 61.44 -32.70 -25.87
CA HIS A 25 62.49 -31.99 -26.61
C HIS A 25 62.40 -30.48 -26.31
N GLN A 26 63.46 -29.93 -25.71
CA GLN A 26 63.69 -28.50 -25.64
C GLN A 26 63.91 -27.97 -27.06
N LEU A 27 62.98 -27.16 -27.57
CA LEU A 27 63.22 -26.25 -28.68
C LEU A 27 63.14 -24.84 -28.10
N THR A 28 64.24 -24.13 -28.26
CA THR A 28 64.45 -22.75 -27.83
C THR A 28 63.30 -21.86 -28.34
N ILE A 29 62.42 -21.43 -27.45
CA ILE A 29 61.32 -20.50 -27.74
C ILE A 29 61.95 -19.12 -28.00
N MET A 30 61.79 -18.56 -29.21
CA MET A 30 62.01 -17.13 -29.41
C MET A 30 61.02 -16.36 -28.52
N PRO A 31 61.45 -15.31 -27.81
CA PRO A 31 60.56 -14.61 -26.87
C PRO A 31 59.35 -14.04 -27.62
N SER A 32 58.14 -14.32 -27.10
CA SER A 32 56.89 -13.77 -27.64
C SER A 32 56.90 -12.25 -27.58
N LEU A 33 56.34 -11.60 -28.60
CA LEU A 33 56.35 -10.14 -28.69
C LEU A 33 55.63 -9.52 -27.49
N THR A 34 56.38 -8.73 -26.72
CA THR A 34 55.84 -8.02 -25.57
C THR A 34 55.63 -6.55 -25.91
N LEU A 35 54.40 -6.06 -25.76
CA LEU A 35 54.09 -4.65 -25.99
C LEU A 35 54.50 -3.78 -24.80
N GLU A 36 55.46 -2.89 -25.02
CA GLU A 36 55.84 -1.79 -24.13
C GLU A 36 54.68 -0.83 -23.81
N GLY A 37 54.68 -0.31 -22.58
CA GLY A 37 53.70 0.65 -22.07
C GLY A 37 52.93 0.13 -20.85
N ASN A 38 52.56 1.04 -19.94
CA ASN A 38 51.87 0.72 -18.69
C ASN A 38 50.35 0.81 -18.83
N THR A 39 49.86 1.48 -19.88
CA THR A 39 48.43 1.61 -20.19
C THR A 39 48.06 0.97 -21.53
N LEU A 40 46.78 0.61 -21.70
CA LEU A 40 46.26 0.04 -22.96
C LEU A 40 46.53 0.97 -24.16
N GLY A 41 46.38 2.29 -23.96
CA GLY A 41 46.64 3.29 -25.00
C GLY A 41 48.12 3.41 -25.40
N GLU A 42 49.04 3.17 -24.46
CA GLU A 42 50.48 3.11 -24.75
C GLU A 42 50.85 1.82 -25.49
N LYS A 43 50.34 0.67 -25.02
CA LYS A 43 50.55 -0.62 -25.70
C LYS A 43 50.00 -0.61 -27.13
N ARG A 44 48.83 0.02 -27.35
CA ARG A 44 48.28 0.19 -28.71
C ARG A 44 49.12 1.12 -29.59
N ARG A 45 49.68 2.20 -29.03
CA ARG A 45 50.61 3.08 -29.74
C ARG A 45 51.89 2.34 -30.13
N HIS A 46 52.45 1.55 -29.22
CA HIS A 46 53.62 0.72 -29.51
C HIS A 46 53.31 -0.33 -30.59
N PHE A 47 52.19 -1.06 -30.49
CA PHE A 47 51.76 -1.99 -31.52
C PHE A 47 51.63 -1.33 -32.91
N ASN A 48 50.95 -0.17 -32.99
CA ASN A 48 50.79 0.54 -34.25
C ASN A 48 52.14 1.03 -34.82
N LYS A 49 53.08 1.39 -33.94
CA LYS A 49 54.45 1.76 -34.32
C LYS A 49 55.19 0.55 -34.92
N LEU A 50 55.13 -0.62 -34.28
CA LEU A 50 55.72 -1.85 -34.81
C LEU A 50 55.16 -2.21 -36.19
N VAL A 51 53.84 -2.10 -36.41
CA VAL A 51 53.23 -2.31 -37.73
C VAL A 51 53.78 -1.31 -38.76
N ALA A 52 53.88 -0.03 -38.39
CA ALA A 52 54.37 1.00 -39.31
C ALA A 52 55.85 0.81 -39.66
N ASP A 53 56.69 0.53 -38.66
CA ASP A 53 58.13 0.32 -38.81
C ASP A 53 58.43 -0.92 -39.64
N ALA A 54 57.69 -2.03 -39.44
CA ALA A 54 57.81 -3.24 -40.24
C ALA A 54 57.44 -3.00 -41.71
N VAL A 55 56.32 -2.32 -41.98
CA VAL A 55 55.89 -2.01 -43.36
C VAL A 55 56.88 -1.06 -44.04
N ALA A 56 57.40 -0.06 -43.33
CA ALA A 56 58.35 0.92 -43.86
C ALA A 56 59.73 0.29 -44.17
N SER A 57 60.23 -0.59 -43.30
CA SER A 57 61.53 -1.26 -43.44
C SER A 57 61.52 -2.44 -44.42
N LYS A 58 60.34 -2.94 -44.82
CA LYS A 58 60.13 -4.17 -45.61
C LYS A 58 60.81 -5.42 -45.02
N HIS A 59 61.21 -5.37 -43.76
CA HIS A 59 61.78 -6.50 -43.03
C HIS A 59 60.67 -7.16 -42.21
N TYR A 60 59.89 -8.03 -42.87
CA TYR A 60 58.88 -8.86 -42.23
C TYR A 60 58.74 -10.19 -42.97
N GLU A 61 58.54 -11.27 -42.23
CA GLU A 61 58.24 -12.59 -42.78
C GLU A 61 56.80 -12.96 -42.41
N LEU A 62 55.92 -13.07 -43.42
CA LEU A 62 54.53 -13.45 -43.23
C LEU A 62 54.40 -14.96 -43.29
N THR A 63 54.73 -15.63 -42.19
CA THR A 63 54.41 -17.06 -42.03
C THR A 63 52.90 -17.25 -41.82
N PRO A 64 52.33 -18.40 -42.24
CA PRO A 64 50.93 -18.72 -41.95
C PRO A 64 50.62 -18.56 -40.46
N ILE A 65 49.38 -18.22 -40.13
CA ILE A 65 48.93 -18.11 -38.73
C ILE A 65 49.21 -19.45 -38.05
N GLY A 66 50.07 -19.43 -37.04
CA GLY A 66 50.42 -20.61 -36.25
C GLY A 66 49.59 -20.68 -34.98
N ASP A 67 49.06 -21.86 -34.66
CA ASP A 67 48.36 -22.10 -33.40
C ASP A 67 49.29 -22.01 -32.17
N THR A 68 50.60 -22.01 -32.39
CA THR A 68 51.64 -21.86 -31.37
C THR A 68 52.16 -20.43 -31.23
N ASP A 69 51.76 -19.52 -32.11
CA ASP A 69 52.13 -18.10 -32.03
C ASP A 69 51.22 -17.38 -31.04
N SER A 70 51.69 -16.29 -30.42
CA SER A 70 50.81 -15.49 -29.56
C SER A 70 49.78 -14.73 -30.39
N ASP A 71 48.61 -14.42 -29.80
CA ASP A 71 47.58 -13.60 -30.46
C ASP A 71 48.12 -12.26 -30.93
N ILE A 72 49.05 -11.67 -30.18
CA ILE A 72 49.65 -10.38 -30.53
C ILE A 72 50.53 -10.53 -31.77
N ASP A 73 51.28 -11.63 -31.90
CA ASP A 73 52.11 -11.93 -33.06
C ASP A 73 51.25 -12.16 -34.30
N ASN A 74 50.20 -12.98 -34.17
CA ASN A 74 49.26 -13.25 -35.26
C ASN A 74 48.55 -11.96 -35.71
N LEU A 75 48.04 -11.16 -34.78
CA LEU A 75 47.41 -9.87 -35.10
C LEU A 75 48.40 -8.88 -35.74
N LEU A 76 49.67 -8.89 -35.32
CA LEU A 76 50.70 -8.05 -35.93
C LEU A 76 50.93 -8.45 -37.39
N LYS A 77 51.08 -9.75 -37.68
CA LYS A 77 51.21 -10.27 -39.06
C LYS A 77 50.01 -9.88 -39.93
N ILE A 78 48.79 -10.02 -39.39
CA ILE A 78 47.55 -9.66 -40.10
C ILE A 78 47.52 -8.16 -40.41
N GLU A 79 47.80 -7.28 -39.43
CA GLU A 79 47.78 -5.83 -39.67
C GLU A 79 48.92 -5.39 -40.61
N ILE A 80 50.10 -6.01 -40.55
CA ILE A 80 51.20 -5.78 -41.51
C ILE A 80 50.76 -6.21 -42.91
N ALA A 81 50.20 -7.41 -43.08
CA ALA A 81 49.72 -7.90 -44.37
C ALA A 81 48.62 -7.00 -44.97
N CYS A 82 47.68 -6.55 -44.13
CA CYS A 82 46.62 -5.62 -44.54
C CYS A 82 47.17 -4.26 -44.99
N LYS A 83 48.17 -3.71 -44.29
CA LYS A 83 48.81 -2.44 -44.67
C LYS A 83 49.73 -2.57 -45.88
N ALA A 84 50.47 -3.67 -45.99
CA ALA A 84 51.34 -3.98 -47.12
C ALA A 84 50.57 -4.44 -48.37
N ARG A 85 49.25 -4.57 -48.28
CA ARG A 85 48.35 -5.07 -49.32
C ARG A 85 48.72 -6.45 -49.87
N ASN A 86 49.16 -7.36 -48.99
CA ASN A 86 49.41 -8.75 -49.36
C ASN A 86 48.07 -9.50 -49.48
N VAL A 87 47.53 -9.54 -50.70
CA VAL A 87 46.21 -10.08 -51.02
C VAL A 87 46.09 -11.56 -50.63
N ASP A 88 47.05 -12.37 -51.05
CA ASP A 88 47.00 -13.83 -50.85
C ASP A 88 47.02 -14.19 -49.37
N TYR A 89 47.86 -13.51 -48.58
CA TYR A 89 47.90 -13.70 -47.13
C TYR A 89 46.59 -13.29 -46.47
N VAL A 90 46.06 -12.10 -46.82
CA VAL A 90 44.80 -11.59 -46.24
C VAL A 90 43.62 -12.50 -46.55
N ILE A 91 43.53 -13.03 -47.78
CA ILE A 91 42.48 -13.98 -48.17
C ILE A 91 42.59 -15.27 -47.37
N GLU A 92 43.79 -15.78 -47.13
CA GLU A 92 43.97 -17.00 -46.36
C GLU A 92 43.60 -16.80 -44.88
N VAL A 93 43.93 -15.64 -44.30
CA VAL A 93 43.50 -15.29 -42.94
C VAL A 93 41.98 -15.18 -42.82
N MET A 94 41.29 -14.66 -43.84
CA MET A 94 39.82 -14.58 -43.85
C MET A 94 39.15 -15.96 -43.81
N LYS A 95 39.85 -17.02 -44.22
CA LYS A 95 39.37 -18.41 -44.13
C LYS A 95 39.69 -19.06 -42.77
N SER A 96 40.38 -18.37 -41.88
CA SER A 96 40.69 -18.87 -40.54
C SER A 96 39.41 -19.21 -39.77
N LYS A 97 39.47 -20.28 -38.98
CA LYS A 97 38.39 -20.63 -38.03
C LYS A 97 38.32 -19.65 -36.85
N ASP A 98 39.40 -18.91 -36.59
CA ASP A 98 39.42 -17.91 -35.55
C ASP A 98 38.77 -16.60 -36.02
N MET A 99 37.61 -16.31 -35.43
CA MET A 99 36.80 -15.13 -35.78
C MET A 99 37.49 -13.80 -35.46
N LEU A 100 38.40 -13.75 -34.48
CA LEU A 100 39.16 -12.53 -34.15
C LEU A 100 40.08 -12.16 -35.32
N TYR A 101 40.76 -13.16 -35.90
CA TYR A 101 41.69 -12.97 -37.01
C TYR A 101 40.94 -12.65 -38.31
N ALA A 102 39.90 -13.41 -38.61
CA ALA A 102 39.06 -13.18 -39.80
C ALA A 102 38.40 -11.79 -39.77
N ALA A 103 37.80 -11.40 -38.64
CA ALA A 103 37.18 -10.09 -38.50
C ALA A 103 38.20 -8.94 -38.57
N THR A 104 39.40 -9.13 -37.99
CA THR A 104 40.47 -8.14 -38.05
C THR A 104 40.95 -7.94 -39.49
N ALA A 105 41.15 -9.02 -40.25
CA ALA A 105 41.51 -8.97 -41.67
C ALA A 105 40.44 -8.19 -42.46
N ILE A 106 39.17 -8.57 -42.37
CA ILE A 106 38.04 -7.91 -43.05
C ILE A 106 38.00 -6.40 -42.75
N LYS A 107 38.11 -6.03 -41.48
CA LYS A 107 38.03 -4.63 -41.05
C LYS A 107 39.20 -3.79 -41.58
N LYS A 108 40.39 -4.39 -41.74
CA LYS A 108 41.63 -3.69 -42.09
C LYS A 108 41.93 -3.74 -43.58
N SER A 109 41.32 -4.65 -44.33
CA SER A 109 41.51 -4.82 -45.77
C SER A 109 40.31 -4.32 -46.59
N THR A 110 39.63 -3.26 -46.15
CA THR A 110 38.47 -2.69 -46.87
C THR A 110 38.79 -2.31 -48.32
N TRP A 111 40.07 -2.04 -48.60
CA TRP A 111 40.61 -1.80 -49.94
C TRP A 111 40.43 -2.99 -50.89
N LEU A 112 40.30 -4.23 -50.44
CA LEU A 112 39.96 -5.38 -51.29
C LEU A 112 38.58 -5.23 -51.97
N ILE A 113 37.74 -4.35 -51.44
CA ILE A 113 36.37 -4.12 -51.90
C ILE A 113 36.21 -2.72 -52.49
N THR A 114 36.87 -1.72 -51.90
CA THR A 114 36.72 -0.33 -52.32
C THR A 114 37.64 0.08 -53.47
N ASP A 115 38.76 -0.62 -53.68
CA ASP A 115 39.70 -0.33 -54.74
C ASP A 115 39.37 -1.17 -55.99
N PRO A 116 39.02 -0.56 -57.14
CA PRO A 116 38.50 -1.26 -58.32
C PRO A 116 39.40 -2.39 -58.84
N GLN A 117 40.71 -2.31 -58.59
CA GLN A 117 41.67 -3.32 -59.03
C GLN A 117 41.46 -4.70 -58.36
N TYR A 118 40.77 -4.76 -57.21
CA TYR A 118 40.48 -5.99 -56.48
C TYR A 118 39.02 -6.46 -56.61
N ALA A 119 38.21 -5.78 -57.43
CA ALA A 119 36.77 -6.08 -57.60
C ALA A 119 36.47 -7.53 -58.06
N HIS A 120 37.45 -8.22 -58.65
CA HIS A 120 37.33 -9.61 -59.07
C HIS A 120 37.35 -10.62 -57.90
N ILE A 121 37.76 -10.20 -56.69
CA ILE A 121 37.94 -11.08 -55.51
C ILE A 121 36.60 -11.30 -54.77
N ILE A 122 35.76 -10.27 -54.65
CA ILE A 122 34.37 -10.40 -54.13
C ILE A 122 33.42 -10.26 -55.31
N ASN A 123 33.28 -11.34 -56.07
CA ASN A 123 32.59 -11.33 -57.36
C ASN A 123 31.04 -11.41 -57.21
N PRO A 124 30.27 -10.59 -57.94
CA PRO A 124 28.84 -10.74 -58.21
C PRO A 124 28.38 -12.17 -58.63
N ASP A 125 29.26 -13.01 -59.17
CA ASP A 125 28.96 -14.41 -59.51
C ASP A 125 28.54 -15.26 -58.31
N THR A 126 28.88 -14.84 -57.08
CA THR A 126 28.36 -15.47 -55.86
C THR A 126 26.85 -15.27 -55.71
N MET A 127 26.29 -14.17 -56.24
CA MET A 127 24.84 -13.93 -56.30
C MET A 127 24.14 -14.78 -57.37
N ALA A 128 24.85 -15.23 -58.41
CA ALA A 128 24.28 -16.11 -59.44
C ALA A 128 23.99 -17.54 -58.92
N LYS A 129 24.62 -17.96 -57.81
CA LYS A 129 24.33 -19.25 -57.14
C LYS A 129 22.98 -19.28 -56.43
N ILE A 130 22.41 -18.13 -56.06
CA ILE A 130 21.10 -18.02 -55.39
C ILE A 130 19.97 -18.45 -56.34
N LYS A 131 20.12 -18.16 -57.64
CA LYS A 131 19.15 -18.58 -58.67
C LYS A 131 19.11 -20.11 -58.91
N ARG A 132 19.99 -20.90 -58.29
CA ARG A 132 20.15 -22.35 -58.59
C ARG A 132 19.62 -23.30 -57.51
N THR A 133 19.20 -22.83 -56.33
CA THR A 133 18.62 -23.70 -55.31
C THR A 133 17.11 -23.71 -55.43
N GLY A 134 16.56 -24.75 -56.08
CA GLY A 134 15.13 -25.03 -55.98
C GLY A 134 14.74 -25.34 -54.53
N PHE A 135 13.60 -24.82 -54.09
CA PHE A 135 13.08 -24.98 -52.73
C PHE A 135 11.83 -25.87 -52.76
N ASP A 136 12.05 -27.14 -53.11
CA ASP A 136 11.00 -28.15 -53.33
C ASP A 136 10.31 -28.61 -52.04
N ASN A 137 10.83 -28.22 -50.87
CA ASN A 137 10.29 -28.55 -49.55
C ASN A 137 10.53 -27.44 -48.51
N GLU A 138 9.79 -27.50 -47.41
CA GLU A 138 9.76 -26.47 -46.35
C GLU A 138 11.12 -26.24 -45.63
N PRO A 139 11.96 -27.27 -45.37
CA PRO A 139 13.33 -27.06 -44.89
C PRO A 139 14.22 -26.31 -45.88
N ALA A 140 14.23 -26.70 -47.16
CA ALA A 140 15.03 -26.04 -48.20
C ALA A 140 14.59 -24.58 -48.42
N PHE A 141 13.29 -24.32 -48.28
CA PHE A 141 12.74 -22.96 -48.27
C PHE A 141 13.28 -22.13 -47.10
N SER A 142 13.30 -22.70 -45.88
CA SER A 142 13.81 -22.03 -44.68
C SER A 142 15.30 -21.70 -44.78
N GLU A 143 16.11 -22.61 -45.34
CA GLU A 143 17.52 -22.37 -45.62
C GLU A 143 17.71 -21.22 -46.61
N THR A 144 16.92 -21.21 -47.69
CA THR A 144 16.96 -20.15 -48.70
C THR A 144 16.54 -18.79 -48.12
N LEU A 145 15.49 -18.77 -47.31
CA LEU A 145 15.05 -17.58 -46.57
C LEU A 145 16.19 -17.02 -45.71
N HIS A 146 16.91 -17.89 -44.98
CA HIS A 146 18.05 -17.47 -44.16
C HIS A 146 19.23 -16.93 -44.98
N VAL A 147 19.50 -17.53 -46.14
CA VAL A 147 20.54 -17.03 -47.06
C VAL A 147 20.19 -15.62 -47.55
N VAL A 148 18.95 -15.38 -47.96
CA VAL A 148 18.48 -14.05 -48.40
C VAL A 148 18.54 -13.04 -47.25
N GLU A 149 18.16 -13.43 -46.04
CA GLU A 149 18.29 -12.60 -44.83
C GLU A 149 19.75 -12.18 -44.59
N LYS A 150 20.69 -13.13 -44.62
CA LYS A 150 22.13 -12.85 -44.43
C LYS A 150 22.68 -11.91 -45.50
N MET A 151 22.20 -12.00 -46.73
CA MET A 151 22.58 -11.09 -47.80
C MET A 151 22.07 -9.68 -47.57
N LEU A 152 20.82 -9.54 -47.13
CA LEU A 152 20.26 -8.24 -46.76
C LEU A 152 21.03 -7.61 -45.59
N ILE A 153 21.42 -8.41 -44.59
CA ILE A 153 22.28 -7.94 -43.47
C ILE A 153 23.64 -7.49 -44.02
N LEU A 154 24.28 -8.28 -44.88
CA LEU A 154 25.57 -7.95 -45.47
C LEU A 154 25.52 -6.66 -46.30
N LEU A 155 24.48 -6.48 -47.13
CA LEU A 155 24.27 -5.25 -47.89
C LEU A 155 24.08 -4.04 -46.98
N LYS A 156 23.39 -4.21 -45.86
CA LYS A 156 23.18 -3.16 -44.86
C LYS A 156 24.50 -2.79 -44.20
N ASP A 157 25.29 -3.78 -43.79
CA ASP A 157 26.60 -3.57 -43.15
C ASP A 157 27.60 -2.88 -44.08
N PHE A 158 27.51 -3.15 -45.39
CA PHE A 158 28.29 -2.46 -46.42
C PHE A 158 27.69 -1.12 -46.89
N ASN A 159 26.63 -0.63 -46.25
CA ASN A 159 25.94 0.61 -46.57
C ASN A 159 25.53 0.71 -48.06
N LYS A 160 25.10 -0.41 -48.63
CA LYS A 160 24.59 -0.49 -50.01
C LYS A 160 23.08 -0.22 -50.04
N THR A 161 22.56 0.21 -51.19
CA THR A 161 21.11 0.40 -51.39
C THR A 161 20.50 -0.82 -52.07
N LEU A 162 19.34 -1.28 -51.58
CA LEU A 162 18.66 -2.46 -52.15
C LEU A 162 18.23 -2.24 -53.61
N ALA A 163 18.03 -0.97 -54.03
CA ALA A 163 17.66 -0.64 -55.40
C ALA A 163 18.68 -1.12 -56.45
N ASP A 164 19.97 -1.22 -56.08
CA ASP A 164 21.04 -1.64 -56.99
C ASP A 164 21.07 -3.17 -57.18
N TYR A 165 20.24 -3.91 -56.44
CA TYR A 165 20.23 -5.38 -56.41
C TYR A 165 18.83 -5.94 -56.70
N PRO A 166 18.25 -5.70 -57.90
CA PRO A 166 16.90 -6.14 -58.26
C PRO A 166 16.72 -7.66 -58.17
N SER A 167 17.79 -8.45 -58.39
CA SER A 167 17.75 -9.91 -58.28
C SER A 167 17.39 -10.40 -56.87
N ILE A 168 17.68 -9.62 -55.82
CA ILE A 168 17.29 -9.97 -54.46
C ILE A 168 15.79 -9.76 -54.28
N ILE A 169 15.24 -8.68 -54.84
CA ILE A 169 13.79 -8.41 -54.80
C ILE A 169 13.04 -9.50 -55.59
N GLU A 170 13.54 -9.88 -56.77
CA GLU A 170 13.01 -11.00 -57.57
C GLU A 170 12.99 -12.30 -56.74
N GLN A 171 14.06 -12.58 -56.00
CA GLN A 171 14.14 -13.78 -55.15
C GLN A 171 13.12 -13.72 -53.99
N ILE A 172 12.92 -12.56 -53.38
CA ILE A 172 11.91 -12.38 -52.33
C ILE A 172 10.50 -12.61 -52.90
N GLN A 173 10.22 -12.09 -54.10
CA GLN A 173 8.94 -12.32 -54.80
C GLN A 173 8.72 -13.80 -55.13
N GLU A 174 9.75 -14.52 -55.56
CA GLU A 174 9.70 -15.96 -55.79
C GLU A 174 9.40 -16.73 -54.50
N LEU A 175 10.08 -16.38 -53.39
CA LEU A 175 9.82 -16.99 -52.09
C LEU A 175 8.38 -16.75 -51.61
N ILE A 176 7.84 -15.54 -51.77
CA ILE A 176 6.43 -15.24 -51.44
C ILE A 176 5.50 -16.13 -52.27
N LYS A 177 5.73 -16.20 -53.58
CA LYS A 177 4.92 -17.00 -54.50
C LYS A 177 4.93 -18.48 -54.10
N THR A 178 6.10 -19.06 -53.87
CA THR A 178 6.22 -20.46 -53.47
C THR A 178 5.55 -20.73 -52.13
N LYS A 179 5.72 -19.84 -51.15
CA LYS A 179 5.04 -19.97 -49.84
C LYS A 179 3.52 -19.99 -50.01
N GLU A 180 2.99 -19.11 -50.85
CA GLU A 180 1.54 -19.00 -51.10
C GLU A 180 1.01 -20.23 -51.87
N GLU A 181 1.73 -20.72 -52.89
CA GLU A 181 1.36 -21.92 -53.66
C GLU A 181 1.33 -23.19 -52.80
N ASN A 182 2.30 -23.32 -51.88
CA ASN A 182 2.41 -24.48 -50.99
C ASN A 182 1.66 -24.32 -49.66
N LYS A 183 1.06 -23.15 -49.39
CA LYS A 183 0.36 -22.80 -48.14
C LYS A 183 1.21 -22.96 -46.88
N TRP A 184 2.51 -22.65 -46.96
CA TRP A 184 3.40 -22.72 -45.81
C TRP A 184 3.17 -21.58 -44.81
N THR A 185 3.36 -21.86 -43.53
CA THR A 185 3.12 -20.92 -42.42
C THR A 185 4.38 -20.18 -41.95
N ILE A 186 5.52 -20.40 -42.61
CA ILE A 186 6.82 -19.80 -42.27
C ILE A 186 6.74 -18.26 -42.24
N ASP A 187 7.25 -17.66 -41.16
CA ASP A 187 7.38 -16.20 -41.06
C ASP A 187 8.51 -15.68 -41.96
N MET A 188 8.20 -14.67 -42.78
CA MET A 188 9.16 -14.02 -43.68
C MET A 188 9.46 -12.58 -43.26
N SER A 189 9.01 -12.16 -42.07
CA SER A 189 9.15 -10.79 -41.59
C SER A 189 10.62 -10.36 -41.40
N CYS A 190 11.52 -11.32 -41.22
CA CYS A 190 12.97 -11.09 -41.13
C CYS A 190 13.50 -10.34 -42.35
N LEU A 191 12.97 -10.61 -43.55
CA LEU A 191 13.40 -9.97 -44.80
C LEU A 191 12.97 -8.49 -44.88
N TYR A 192 11.75 -8.18 -44.44
CA TYR A 192 11.19 -6.83 -44.52
C TYR A 192 11.73 -5.89 -43.43
N ASN A 193 12.18 -6.46 -42.31
CA ASN A 193 12.58 -5.70 -41.13
C ASN A 193 14.09 -5.42 -41.01
N VAL A 194 14.93 -5.92 -41.94
CA VAL A 194 16.40 -5.71 -41.92
C VAL A 194 16.79 -4.22 -41.92
N ASN A 195 16.15 -3.40 -42.77
CA ASN A 195 16.44 -1.98 -42.92
C ASN A 195 15.18 -1.18 -43.26
N LYS A 196 14.80 -0.22 -42.39
CA LYS A 196 13.61 0.63 -42.57
C LYS A 196 13.61 1.39 -43.90
N SER A 197 14.78 1.84 -44.38
CA SER A 197 14.89 2.62 -45.62
C SER A 197 14.57 1.80 -46.87
N TRP A 198 14.64 0.46 -46.79
CA TRP A 198 14.40 -0.43 -47.92
C TRP A 198 12.94 -0.86 -48.07
N ARG A 199 12.10 -0.63 -47.06
CA ARG A 199 10.67 -0.98 -47.08
C ARG A 199 9.91 -0.37 -48.26
N LYS A 200 10.35 0.80 -48.75
CA LYS A 200 9.79 1.44 -49.95
C LYS A 200 10.00 0.64 -51.24
N TYR A 201 11.03 -0.21 -51.31
CA TYR A 201 11.33 -1.05 -52.46
C TYR A 201 10.57 -2.39 -52.44
N MET A 202 10.10 -2.80 -51.25
CA MET A 202 9.31 -4.02 -51.04
C MET A 202 7.87 -3.67 -50.62
N PHE A 203 7.35 -2.55 -51.13
CA PHE A 203 6.08 -2.00 -50.67
C PHE A 203 4.89 -2.85 -51.12
N GLU A 204 4.91 -3.36 -52.36
CA GLU A 204 3.84 -4.23 -52.87
C GLU A 204 3.80 -5.57 -52.11
N GLU A 205 4.96 -6.07 -51.68
CA GLU A 205 5.15 -7.33 -50.98
C GLU A 205 4.92 -7.21 -49.46
N SER A 206 4.77 -5.99 -48.95
CA SER A 206 4.83 -5.69 -47.51
C SER A 206 3.83 -6.48 -46.65
N LEU A 207 2.61 -6.72 -47.16
CA LEU A 207 1.57 -7.49 -46.46
C LEU A 207 1.83 -9.00 -46.46
N SER A 208 2.47 -9.53 -47.51
CA SER A 208 2.88 -10.95 -47.57
C SER A 208 4.13 -11.23 -46.72
N LEU A 209 5.02 -10.24 -46.57
CA LEU A 209 6.25 -10.35 -45.78
C LEU A 209 6.03 -10.10 -44.29
N SER A 210 5.22 -9.11 -43.92
CA SER A 210 5.02 -8.72 -42.52
C SER A 210 3.59 -8.25 -42.28
N LEU A 211 2.69 -9.20 -42.07
CA LEU A 211 1.28 -8.92 -41.80
C LEU A 211 1.10 -8.31 -40.40
N SER A 212 0.81 -7.00 -40.33
CA SER A 212 0.65 -6.27 -39.07
C SER A 212 -0.23 -5.04 -39.24
N GLU A 213 -0.64 -4.41 -38.13
CA GLU A 213 -1.37 -3.14 -38.20
C GLU A 213 -0.55 -2.04 -38.93
N GLU A 214 0.78 -2.01 -38.72
CA GLU A 214 1.66 -1.00 -39.33
C GLU A 214 1.74 -1.12 -40.85
N THR A 215 1.83 -2.35 -41.38
CA THR A 215 1.83 -2.55 -42.83
C THR A 215 0.47 -2.23 -43.44
N CYS A 216 -0.63 -2.53 -42.74
CA CYS A 216 -1.96 -2.08 -43.13
C CYS A 216 -2.10 -0.54 -43.16
N LEU A 217 -1.57 0.17 -42.16
CA LEU A 217 -1.58 1.64 -42.15
C LEU A 217 -0.74 2.23 -43.28
N ASN A 218 0.42 1.63 -43.56
CA ASN A 218 1.26 2.04 -44.67
C ASN A 218 0.58 1.82 -46.02
N ALA A 219 -0.14 0.71 -46.18
CA ALA A 219 -0.99 0.45 -47.34
C ALA A 219 -2.10 1.52 -47.46
N LEU A 220 -2.83 1.84 -46.39
CA LEU A 220 -3.83 2.91 -46.41
C LEU A 220 -3.24 4.28 -46.78
N LYS A 221 -2.00 4.57 -46.39
CA LYS A 221 -1.35 5.85 -46.66
C LYS A 221 -0.92 6.00 -48.13
N HIS A 222 -0.45 4.93 -48.76
CA HIS A 222 0.21 5.02 -50.07
C HIS A 222 -0.55 4.28 -51.19
N LYS A 223 -1.18 3.14 -50.91
CA LYS A 223 -1.91 2.33 -51.90
C LYS A 223 -2.98 1.44 -51.22
N PRO A 224 -4.17 1.99 -50.90
CA PRO A 224 -5.20 1.27 -50.14
C PRO A 224 -5.69 -0.03 -50.81
N GLN A 225 -5.59 -0.13 -52.14
CA GLN A 225 -5.99 -1.32 -52.90
C GLN A 225 -5.19 -2.57 -52.53
N LEU A 226 -4.01 -2.43 -51.90
CA LEU A 226 -3.24 -3.56 -51.37
C LEU A 226 -4.04 -4.36 -50.35
N LEU A 227 -4.87 -3.71 -49.52
CA LEU A 227 -5.69 -4.42 -48.54
C LEU A 227 -6.71 -5.36 -49.19
N THR A 228 -7.27 -4.98 -50.35
CA THR A 228 -8.21 -5.82 -51.10
C THR A 228 -7.48 -6.94 -51.85
N ARG A 229 -6.29 -6.66 -52.41
CA ARG A 229 -5.49 -7.68 -53.12
C ARG A 229 -5.03 -8.80 -52.19
N HIS A 230 -4.72 -8.47 -50.93
CA HIS A 230 -4.29 -9.41 -49.90
C HIS A 230 -5.42 -9.77 -48.91
N ASP A 231 -6.69 -9.75 -49.34
CA ASP A 231 -7.84 -9.92 -48.44
C ASP A 231 -7.81 -11.26 -47.67
N LYS A 232 -7.25 -12.33 -48.27
CA LYS A 232 -7.07 -13.63 -47.62
C LYS A 232 -6.13 -13.54 -46.42
N GLN A 233 -4.97 -12.91 -46.58
CA GLN A 233 -4.01 -12.69 -45.49
C GLN A 233 -4.61 -11.74 -44.44
N ILE A 234 -5.27 -10.66 -44.89
CA ILE A 234 -5.94 -9.70 -44.01
C ILE A 234 -7.07 -10.34 -43.21
N HIS A 235 -7.75 -11.37 -43.73
CA HIS A 235 -8.76 -12.12 -42.99
C HIS A 235 -8.20 -12.71 -41.69
N THR A 236 -7.04 -13.36 -41.75
CA THR A 236 -6.35 -13.90 -40.56
C THR A 236 -6.12 -12.80 -39.52
N LEU A 237 -5.71 -11.60 -39.95
CA LEU A 237 -5.48 -10.47 -39.06
C LEU A 237 -6.79 -9.90 -38.46
N ARG A 238 -7.89 -9.93 -39.23
CA ARG A 238 -9.20 -9.43 -38.80
C ARG A 238 -9.86 -10.34 -37.76
N THR A 239 -9.60 -11.65 -37.82
CA THR A 239 -10.23 -12.65 -36.93
C THR A 239 -9.34 -13.09 -35.77
N ASP A 240 -8.16 -12.49 -35.60
CA ASP A 240 -7.24 -12.81 -34.50
C ASP A 240 -7.53 -11.97 -33.25
N ASP A 241 -8.03 -12.62 -32.20
CA ASP A 241 -8.36 -11.99 -30.92
C ASP A 241 -7.15 -11.39 -30.18
N ALA A 242 -5.93 -11.84 -30.51
CA ALA A 242 -4.68 -11.33 -29.94
C ALA A 242 -4.21 -10.03 -30.62
N VAL A 243 -4.74 -9.70 -31.80
CA VAL A 243 -4.32 -8.54 -32.60
C VAL A 243 -5.25 -7.35 -32.38
N SER A 244 -4.68 -6.15 -32.30
CA SER A 244 -5.41 -4.89 -32.29
C SER A 244 -5.27 -4.16 -33.62
N LEU A 245 -6.39 -3.84 -34.26
CA LEU A 245 -6.47 -3.04 -35.50
C LEU A 245 -7.09 -1.67 -35.29
N ARG A 246 -7.02 -1.13 -34.06
CA ARG A 246 -7.71 0.09 -33.64
C ARG A 246 -7.44 1.28 -34.58
N ARG A 247 -6.19 1.51 -34.98
CA ARG A 247 -5.78 2.64 -35.83
C ARG A 247 -6.25 2.44 -37.25
N VAL A 248 -6.10 1.23 -37.79
CA VAL A 248 -6.56 0.89 -39.15
C VAL A 248 -8.07 1.07 -39.25
N LEU A 249 -8.83 0.47 -38.34
CA LEU A 249 -10.29 0.56 -38.30
C LEU A 249 -10.78 2.02 -38.18
N ALA A 250 -10.14 2.82 -37.33
CA ALA A 250 -10.47 4.24 -37.20
C ALA A 250 -10.23 5.01 -38.51
N LYS A 251 -9.15 4.69 -39.25
CA LYS A 251 -8.88 5.30 -40.55
C LYS A 251 -9.86 4.82 -41.61
N LEU A 252 -10.20 3.53 -41.64
CA LEU A 252 -11.20 2.97 -42.54
C LEU A 252 -12.55 3.67 -42.38
N ARG A 253 -13.05 3.80 -41.14
CA ARG A 253 -14.30 4.50 -40.86
C ARG A 253 -14.33 5.93 -41.39
N VAL A 254 -13.26 6.68 -41.17
CA VAL A 254 -13.23 8.12 -41.46
C VAL A 254 -12.98 8.42 -42.94
N TYR A 255 -12.03 7.73 -43.56
CA TYR A 255 -11.54 8.08 -44.91
C TYR A 255 -12.08 7.17 -46.01
N TRP A 256 -12.57 5.97 -45.67
CA TRP A 256 -13.11 4.99 -46.64
C TRP A 256 -14.44 4.35 -46.21
N PRO A 257 -15.44 5.13 -45.72
CA PRO A 257 -16.68 4.59 -45.18
C PRO A 257 -17.47 3.73 -46.19
N ASP A 258 -17.53 4.15 -47.45
CA ASP A 258 -18.35 3.50 -48.48
C ASP A 258 -17.65 2.41 -49.29
N SER A 259 -16.35 2.18 -49.06
CA SER A 259 -15.56 1.21 -49.82
C SER A 259 -14.91 0.18 -48.90
N LEU A 260 -13.67 0.43 -48.45
CA LEU A 260 -12.91 -0.51 -47.64
C LEU A 260 -13.59 -0.79 -46.29
N ALA A 261 -14.19 0.20 -45.64
CA ALA A 261 -14.91 -0.03 -44.40
C ALA A 261 -16.13 -0.94 -44.61
N ARG A 262 -16.92 -0.72 -45.67
CA ARG A 262 -18.06 -1.57 -46.04
C ARG A 262 -17.62 -3.02 -46.33
N HIS A 263 -16.56 -3.20 -47.11
CA HIS A 263 -15.96 -4.52 -47.37
C HIS A 263 -15.53 -5.22 -46.07
N TRP A 264 -14.93 -4.48 -45.13
CA TRP A 264 -14.52 -5.04 -43.84
C TRP A 264 -15.71 -5.37 -42.95
N ILE A 265 -16.77 -4.56 -42.94
CA ILE A 265 -18.03 -4.85 -42.23
C ILE A 265 -18.64 -6.15 -42.76
N GLU A 266 -18.74 -6.32 -44.08
CA GLU A 266 -19.28 -7.52 -44.70
C GLU A 266 -18.47 -8.77 -44.32
N ALA A 267 -17.14 -8.68 -44.37
CA ALA A 267 -16.26 -9.77 -43.96
C ALA A 267 -16.41 -10.12 -42.46
N TYR A 268 -16.52 -9.10 -41.59
CA TYR A 268 -16.77 -9.33 -40.17
C TYR A 268 -18.13 -10.00 -39.92
N MET A 269 -19.19 -9.54 -40.59
CA MET A 269 -20.53 -10.14 -40.47
C MET A 269 -20.56 -11.59 -40.94
N GLN A 270 -19.85 -11.93 -42.03
CA GLN A 270 -19.71 -13.31 -42.50
C GLN A 270 -18.93 -14.18 -41.49
N SER A 271 -17.93 -13.60 -40.83
CA SER A 271 -17.07 -14.31 -39.86
C SER A 271 -17.75 -14.53 -38.51
N LEU A 272 -18.84 -13.83 -38.22
CA LEU A 272 -19.56 -13.93 -36.93
C LEU A 272 -20.10 -15.34 -36.66
N ASN A 273 -20.32 -16.14 -37.71
CA ASN A 273 -20.78 -17.53 -37.60
C ASN A 273 -19.63 -18.54 -37.38
N GLN A 274 -18.38 -18.09 -37.28
CA GLN A 274 -17.23 -18.95 -37.02
C GLN A 274 -17.13 -19.32 -35.53
N SER A 275 -16.36 -20.37 -35.20
CA SER A 275 -16.23 -20.85 -33.81
C SER A 275 -15.29 -20.01 -32.93
N THR A 276 -14.49 -19.12 -33.50
CA THR A 276 -13.43 -18.36 -32.80
C THR A 276 -13.28 -16.95 -33.40
N GLY A 277 -12.53 -16.05 -32.75
CA GLY A 277 -12.27 -14.69 -33.27
C GLY A 277 -13.34 -13.65 -32.94
N HIS A 278 -14.33 -14.00 -32.11
CA HIS A 278 -15.47 -13.15 -31.79
C HIS A 278 -15.07 -11.80 -31.17
N ALA A 279 -13.97 -11.73 -30.42
CA ALA A 279 -13.55 -10.47 -29.80
C ALA A 279 -13.04 -9.48 -30.86
N ALA A 280 -12.18 -9.93 -31.78
CA ALA A 280 -11.69 -9.12 -32.89
C ALA A 280 -12.82 -8.69 -33.82
N ILE A 281 -13.74 -9.60 -34.14
CA ILE A 281 -14.91 -9.35 -34.99
C ILE A 281 -15.81 -8.28 -34.37
N ILE A 282 -16.22 -8.44 -33.09
CA ILE A 282 -17.13 -7.48 -32.43
C ILE A 282 -16.46 -6.11 -32.27
N LYS A 283 -15.17 -6.05 -31.90
CA LYS A 283 -14.43 -4.77 -31.88
C LYS A 283 -14.43 -4.10 -33.25
N GLY A 284 -14.16 -4.86 -34.30
CA GLY A 284 -14.18 -4.39 -35.69
C GLY A 284 -15.52 -3.81 -36.09
N LEU A 285 -16.60 -4.57 -35.86
CA LEU A 285 -17.97 -4.14 -36.15
C LEU A 285 -18.34 -2.88 -35.37
N PHE A 286 -18.08 -2.82 -34.06
CA PHE A 286 -18.45 -1.66 -33.26
C PHE A 286 -17.65 -0.41 -33.62
N VAL A 287 -16.42 -0.54 -34.10
CA VAL A 287 -15.68 0.61 -34.61
C VAL A 287 -16.22 1.08 -35.96
N LEU A 288 -16.65 0.18 -36.86
CA LEU A 288 -17.00 0.52 -38.24
C LEU A 288 -18.49 0.80 -38.49
N LEU A 289 -19.40 0.14 -37.78
CA LEU A 289 -20.84 0.30 -37.92
C LEU A 289 -21.31 1.67 -37.41
N SER A 290 -22.41 2.17 -37.97
CA SER A 290 -23.12 3.33 -37.41
C SER A 290 -23.78 2.97 -36.07
N GLN A 291 -24.11 3.99 -35.26
CA GLN A 291 -24.72 3.80 -33.94
C GLN A 291 -26.02 2.97 -34.01
N SER A 292 -26.91 3.25 -34.97
CA SER A 292 -28.16 2.49 -35.15
C SER A 292 -27.90 1.02 -35.48
N GLN A 293 -26.93 0.75 -36.35
CA GLN A 293 -26.55 -0.62 -36.71
C GLN A 293 -25.92 -1.38 -35.54
N VAL A 294 -25.11 -0.71 -34.70
CA VAL A 294 -24.59 -1.31 -33.46
C VAL A 294 -25.74 -1.67 -32.52
N ILE A 295 -26.71 -0.77 -32.35
CA ILE A 295 -27.89 -1.00 -31.50
C ILE A 295 -28.72 -2.18 -32.04
N GLU A 296 -28.97 -2.25 -33.34
CA GLU A 296 -29.68 -3.37 -33.97
C GLU A 296 -28.96 -4.70 -33.78
N LEU A 297 -27.63 -4.72 -33.98
CA LEU A 297 -26.81 -5.91 -33.74
C LEU A 297 -26.85 -6.33 -32.27
N ALA A 298 -26.67 -5.39 -31.34
CA ALA A 298 -26.77 -5.68 -29.91
C ALA A 298 -28.17 -6.20 -29.54
N LYS A 299 -29.23 -5.55 -30.03
CA LYS A 299 -30.62 -5.95 -29.78
C LYS A 299 -30.91 -7.39 -30.23
N LYS A 300 -30.32 -7.81 -31.35
CA LYS A 300 -30.47 -9.19 -31.87
C LYS A 300 -29.92 -10.25 -30.91
N TYR A 301 -28.87 -9.93 -30.16
CA TYR A 301 -28.19 -10.86 -29.27
C TYR A 301 -28.41 -10.52 -27.79
N VAL A 302 -29.56 -9.94 -27.42
CA VAL A 302 -29.89 -9.76 -26.00
C VAL A 302 -30.16 -11.14 -25.38
N PRO A 303 -29.57 -11.49 -24.23
CA PRO A 303 -29.80 -12.79 -23.61
C PRO A 303 -31.26 -12.97 -23.18
N GLU A 304 -31.91 -14.06 -23.60
CA GLU A 304 -33.23 -14.45 -23.08
C GLU A 304 -33.17 -14.86 -21.60
N TYR A 305 -32.07 -15.52 -21.23
CA TYR A 305 -31.75 -15.92 -19.86
C TYR A 305 -30.40 -15.36 -19.45
N TYR A 306 -30.34 -14.73 -18.29
CA TYR A 306 -29.13 -14.06 -17.79
C TYR A 306 -28.16 -14.97 -17.04
N LYS A 307 -28.50 -16.27 -16.90
CA LYS A 307 -27.59 -17.29 -16.38
C LYS A 307 -26.91 -17.99 -17.56
N ILE A 308 -25.58 -17.98 -17.59
CA ILE A 308 -24.81 -18.59 -18.68
C ILE A 308 -24.77 -20.11 -18.46
N ASN A 309 -25.31 -20.86 -19.41
CA ASN A 309 -25.24 -22.31 -19.39
C ASN A 309 -24.12 -22.79 -20.33
N TRP A 310 -22.96 -23.09 -19.76
CA TRP A 310 -21.81 -23.61 -20.50
C TRP A 310 -22.01 -25.05 -21.04
N GLY A 311 -23.08 -25.75 -20.69
CA GLY A 311 -23.31 -27.16 -21.05
C GLY A 311 -24.28 -27.41 -22.21
N ARG A 312 -24.88 -26.37 -22.83
CA ARG A 312 -25.78 -26.50 -24.00
C ARG A 312 -25.14 -25.93 -25.29
N THR A 313 -25.64 -26.42 -26.41
CA THR A 313 -24.99 -26.62 -27.72
C THR A 313 -24.60 -25.39 -28.57
N ASP A 314 -24.65 -24.15 -28.08
CA ASP A 314 -24.22 -22.99 -28.87
C ASP A 314 -23.26 -22.06 -28.10
N HIS A 315 -22.00 -22.50 -28.03
CA HIS A 315 -20.93 -21.69 -27.45
C HIS A 315 -20.68 -20.40 -28.24
N ALA A 316 -20.92 -20.38 -29.55
CA ALA A 316 -20.64 -19.21 -30.39
C ALA A 316 -21.57 -18.05 -30.02
N GLU A 317 -22.87 -18.31 -29.86
CA GLU A 317 -23.81 -17.28 -29.45
C GLU A 317 -23.48 -16.70 -28.07
N ILE A 318 -23.06 -17.53 -27.10
CA ILE A 318 -22.61 -17.09 -25.79
C ILE A 318 -21.40 -16.15 -25.92
N TYR A 319 -20.40 -16.52 -26.73
CA TYR A 319 -19.22 -15.67 -26.95
C TYR A 319 -19.56 -14.35 -27.65
N ILE A 320 -20.49 -14.35 -28.60
CA ILE A 320 -20.99 -13.13 -29.23
C ILE A 320 -21.59 -12.21 -28.17
N ARG A 321 -22.51 -12.73 -27.34
CA ARG A 321 -23.17 -11.97 -26.26
C ARG A 321 -22.18 -11.38 -25.27
N ILE A 322 -21.20 -12.18 -24.83
CA ILE A 322 -20.12 -11.74 -23.92
C ILE A 322 -19.31 -10.60 -24.54
N ASN A 323 -18.88 -10.74 -25.80
CA ASN A 323 -18.06 -9.74 -26.46
C ASN A 323 -18.85 -8.46 -26.79
N ILE A 324 -20.16 -8.57 -27.10
CA ILE A 324 -21.04 -7.41 -27.22
C ILE A 324 -21.06 -6.64 -25.89
N ALA A 325 -21.42 -7.30 -24.79
CA ALA A 325 -21.46 -6.68 -23.46
C ALA A 325 -20.13 -5.99 -23.12
N LYS A 326 -19.00 -6.64 -23.42
CA LYS A 326 -17.66 -6.15 -23.12
C LYS A 326 -17.21 -4.94 -23.95
N TYR A 327 -17.69 -4.78 -25.18
CA TYR A 327 -17.10 -3.81 -26.12
C TYR A 327 -18.05 -2.72 -26.64
N LEU A 328 -19.32 -2.65 -26.20
CA LEU A 328 -20.28 -1.60 -26.63
C LEU A 328 -19.72 -0.17 -26.55
N HIS A 329 -18.84 0.11 -25.57
CA HIS A 329 -18.16 1.41 -25.43
C HIS A 329 -17.22 1.79 -26.59
N LEU A 330 -16.91 0.87 -27.51
CA LEU A 330 -16.09 1.17 -28.70
C LEU A 330 -16.89 1.81 -29.84
N ALA A 331 -18.22 1.75 -29.79
CA ALA A 331 -19.10 2.36 -30.77
C ALA A 331 -18.85 3.86 -30.91
N ARG A 332 -18.85 4.40 -32.14
CA ARG A 332 -18.80 5.85 -32.37
C ARG A 332 -19.79 6.24 -33.47
N PRO A 333 -20.77 7.13 -33.20
CA PRO A 333 -21.11 7.70 -31.89
C PRO A 333 -21.38 6.63 -30.80
N LEU A 334 -21.12 6.98 -29.53
CA LEU A 334 -21.34 6.05 -28.40
C LEU A 334 -22.81 5.63 -28.36
N VAL A 335 -23.09 4.37 -28.03
CA VAL A 335 -24.46 3.91 -27.84
C VAL A 335 -25.09 4.54 -26.58
N PRO A 336 -26.43 4.71 -26.54
CA PRO A 336 -27.12 5.08 -25.31
C PRO A 336 -26.83 4.09 -24.17
N LEU A 337 -26.83 4.58 -22.93
CA LEU A 337 -26.55 3.74 -21.76
C LEU A 337 -27.51 2.53 -21.68
N ASP A 338 -28.77 2.72 -22.08
CA ASP A 338 -29.80 1.67 -22.11
C ASP A 338 -29.38 0.43 -22.92
N THR A 339 -28.59 0.61 -23.98
CA THR A 339 -28.07 -0.50 -24.78
C THR A 339 -27.14 -1.40 -23.98
N VAL A 340 -26.35 -0.84 -23.05
CA VAL A 340 -25.48 -1.61 -22.15
C VAL A 340 -26.30 -2.31 -21.08
N LEU A 341 -27.38 -1.67 -20.60
CA LEU A 341 -28.25 -2.22 -19.56
C LEU A 341 -28.98 -3.50 -19.99
N TRP A 342 -29.16 -3.74 -21.29
CA TRP A 342 -29.65 -5.02 -21.81
C TRP A 342 -28.75 -6.21 -21.43
N TYR A 343 -27.47 -5.97 -21.15
CA TYR A 343 -26.50 -7.00 -20.76
C TYR A 343 -26.10 -6.94 -19.29
N ALA A 344 -26.51 -5.91 -18.56
CA ALA A 344 -26.12 -5.68 -17.17
C ALA A 344 -26.98 -6.47 -16.16
N ASN A 345 -27.25 -7.75 -16.44
CA ASN A 345 -28.06 -8.64 -15.60
C ASN A 345 -27.44 -10.04 -15.50
N GLY A 346 -27.66 -10.71 -14.36
CA GLY A 346 -27.15 -12.07 -14.07
C GLY A 346 -25.63 -12.21 -14.28
N ASP A 347 -25.21 -13.29 -14.95
CA ASP A 347 -23.80 -13.62 -15.18
C ASP A 347 -23.13 -12.70 -16.22
N TYR A 348 -23.91 -11.94 -17.00
CA TYR A 348 -23.39 -11.02 -18.02
C TYR A 348 -22.90 -9.69 -17.45
N VAL A 349 -23.28 -9.35 -16.21
CA VAL A 349 -22.90 -8.10 -15.52
C VAL A 349 -21.40 -7.88 -15.54
N GLN A 350 -20.62 -8.91 -15.20
CA GLN A 350 -19.16 -8.83 -15.12
C GLN A 350 -18.51 -8.40 -16.44
N TYR A 351 -19.15 -8.69 -17.58
CA TYR A 351 -18.68 -8.30 -18.90
C TYR A 351 -19.19 -6.91 -19.29
N ALA A 352 -20.41 -6.53 -18.88
CA ALA A 352 -21.01 -5.24 -19.19
C ALA A 352 -20.43 -4.07 -18.38
N ILE A 353 -19.86 -4.33 -17.18
CA ILE A 353 -19.36 -3.28 -16.27
C ILE A 353 -18.41 -2.31 -16.98
N HIS A 354 -17.38 -2.81 -17.68
CA HIS A 354 -16.39 -1.92 -18.30
C HIS A 354 -17.02 -1.01 -19.36
N SER A 355 -17.88 -1.55 -20.22
CA SER A 355 -18.60 -0.74 -21.20
C SER A 355 -19.50 0.30 -20.54
N HIS A 356 -20.17 -0.08 -19.44
CA HIS A 356 -21.01 0.84 -18.70
C HIS A 356 -20.20 1.99 -18.10
N ILE A 357 -19.07 1.68 -17.46
CA ILE A 357 -18.15 2.67 -16.88
C ILE A 357 -17.71 3.67 -17.94
N ASP A 358 -17.21 3.18 -19.07
CA ASP A 358 -16.69 4.03 -20.15
C ASP A 358 -17.78 4.92 -20.73
N ILE A 359 -18.97 4.39 -21.02
CA ILE A 359 -20.09 5.18 -21.54
C ILE A 359 -20.56 6.20 -20.48
N TRP A 360 -20.76 5.78 -19.24
CA TRP A 360 -21.16 6.65 -18.13
C TRP A 360 -20.19 7.82 -17.95
N SER A 361 -18.89 7.56 -18.03
CA SER A 361 -17.85 8.58 -17.86
C SER A 361 -17.96 9.73 -18.87
N THR A 362 -18.56 9.48 -20.04
CA THR A 362 -18.75 10.50 -21.09
C THR A 362 -20.06 11.29 -21.00
N LEU A 363 -21.01 10.87 -20.17
CA LEU A 363 -22.29 11.57 -19.98
C LEU A 363 -22.09 12.93 -19.30
N SER A 364 -22.89 13.93 -19.71
CA SER A 364 -22.96 15.21 -19.01
C SER A 364 -23.60 15.07 -17.62
N GLU A 365 -23.54 16.10 -16.78
CA GLU A 365 -24.25 16.13 -15.48
C GLU A 365 -25.76 15.88 -15.67
N VAL A 366 -26.37 16.54 -16.67
CA VAL A 366 -27.80 16.41 -16.99
C VAL A 366 -28.14 14.99 -17.44
N ASP A 367 -27.36 14.44 -18.38
CA ASP A 367 -27.60 13.08 -18.88
C ASP A 367 -27.36 12.04 -17.77
N SER A 368 -26.38 12.27 -16.89
CA SER A 368 -26.11 11.37 -15.76
C SER A 368 -27.31 11.34 -14.81
N LEU A 369 -27.88 12.51 -14.49
CA LEU A 369 -29.06 12.61 -13.63
C LEU A 369 -30.29 11.95 -14.24
N GLU A 370 -30.50 12.09 -15.55
CA GLU A 370 -31.62 11.45 -16.27
C GLU A 370 -31.50 9.91 -16.30
N ASN A 371 -30.27 9.39 -16.42
CA ASN A 371 -30.04 7.95 -16.54
C ASN A 371 -29.89 7.23 -15.18
N LEU A 372 -29.57 7.96 -14.10
CA LEU A 372 -29.36 7.39 -12.76
C LEU A 372 -30.57 6.59 -12.22
N PRO A 373 -31.84 7.03 -12.38
CA PRO A 373 -33.03 6.27 -11.97
C PRO A 373 -33.14 4.88 -12.58
N LYS A 374 -32.59 4.67 -13.77
CA LYS A 374 -32.63 3.37 -14.47
C LYS A 374 -31.78 2.31 -13.77
N LEU A 375 -30.88 2.74 -12.88
CA LEU A 375 -29.92 1.90 -12.19
C LEU A 375 -30.36 1.50 -10.78
N TYR A 376 -31.52 1.97 -10.31
CA TYR A 376 -31.98 1.72 -8.94
C TYR A 376 -32.17 0.23 -8.63
N ASN A 377 -32.51 -0.55 -9.65
CA ASN A 377 -32.68 -2.00 -9.57
C ASN A 377 -31.51 -2.77 -10.20
N ALA A 378 -30.41 -2.08 -10.53
CA ALA A 378 -29.24 -2.73 -11.10
C ALA A 378 -28.57 -3.66 -10.08
N PRO A 379 -27.81 -4.66 -10.54
CA PRO A 379 -26.99 -5.49 -9.67
C PRO A 379 -26.06 -4.66 -8.79
N VAL A 380 -25.87 -5.10 -7.53
CA VAL A 380 -25.14 -4.35 -6.49
C VAL A 380 -23.75 -3.89 -6.95
N THR A 381 -23.03 -4.71 -7.71
CA THR A 381 -21.71 -4.36 -8.28
C THR A 381 -21.76 -3.16 -9.22
N LEU A 382 -22.79 -3.06 -10.06
CA LEU A 382 -22.98 -1.91 -10.93
C LEU A 382 -23.37 -0.66 -10.12
N LEU A 383 -24.29 -0.84 -9.16
CA LEU A 383 -24.76 0.27 -8.35
C LEU A 383 -23.64 0.87 -7.48
N LYS A 384 -22.74 0.06 -6.91
CA LYS A 384 -21.53 0.53 -6.19
C LYS A 384 -20.73 1.53 -7.03
N PHE A 385 -20.45 1.18 -8.28
CA PHE A 385 -19.69 2.05 -9.17
C PHE A 385 -20.45 3.36 -9.48
N VAL A 386 -21.74 3.24 -9.77
CA VAL A 386 -22.60 4.36 -10.15
C VAL A 386 -22.77 5.36 -9.01
N LEU A 387 -22.99 4.87 -7.78
CA LEU A 387 -23.08 5.71 -6.58
C LEU A 387 -21.78 6.49 -6.35
N LYS A 388 -20.62 5.85 -6.54
CA LYS A 388 -19.33 6.54 -6.46
C LYS A 388 -19.18 7.63 -7.53
N GLN A 389 -19.62 7.37 -8.76
CA GLN A 389 -19.56 8.37 -9.83
C GLN A 389 -20.55 9.51 -9.64
N ALA A 390 -21.66 9.30 -8.92
CA ALA A 390 -22.64 10.35 -8.65
C ALA A 390 -21.99 11.54 -7.92
N PHE A 391 -21.16 11.30 -6.91
CA PHE A 391 -20.42 12.37 -6.20
C PHE A 391 -19.42 13.11 -7.09
N LEU A 392 -18.80 12.42 -8.05
CA LEU A 392 -17.82 13.03 -8.96
C LEU A 392 -18.46 13.90 -10.04
N LYS A 393 -19.73 13.64 -10.39
CA LYS A 393 -20.39 14.26 -11.54
C LYS A 393 -21.55 15.18 -11.20
N LEU A 394 -22.24 14.93 -10.10
CA LEU A 394 -23.46 15.64 -9.74
C LEU A 394 -23.16 16.68 -8.65
N LYS A 395 -23.98 17.73 -8.61
CA LYS A 395 -23.99 18.65 -7.47
C LYS A 395 -24.47 17.92 -6.22
N ILE A 396 -23.97 18.35 -5.07
CA ILE A 396 -24.32 17.76 -3.77
C ILE A 396 -25.84 17.75 -3.52
N SER A 397 -26.56 18.81 -3.91
CA SER A 397 -28.02 18.84 -3.82
C SER A 397 -28.72 17.72 -4.60
N ASP A 398 -28.18 17.37 -5.76
CA ASP A 398 -28.72 16.30 -6.60
C ASP A 398 -28.35 14.93 -6.02
N VAL A 399 -27.12 14.78 -5.52
CA VAL A 399 -26.68 13.57 -4.80
C VAL A 399 -27.62 13.28 -3.63
N ILE A 400 -27.94 14.28 -2.80
CA ILE A 400 -28.84 14.15 -1.65
C ILE A 400 -30.21 13.64 -2.09
N ASN A 401 -30.82 14.29 -3.08
CA ASN A 401 -32.13 13.89 -3.59
C ASN A 401 -32.14 12.47 -4.15
N VAL A 402 -31.11 12.11 -4.91
CA VAL A 402 -31.01 10.78 -5.51
C VAL A 402 -30.76 9.71 -4.45
N PHE A 403 -29.79 9.90 -3.57
CA PHE A 403 -29.43 8.90 -2.57
C PHE A 403 -30.58 8.65 -1.61
N TRP A 404 -31.28 9.71 -1.19
CA TRP A 404 -32.49 9.58 -0.39
C TRP A 404 -33.59 8.82 -1.13
N LYS A 405 -33.82 9.11 -2.41
CA LYS A 405 -34.81 8.40 -3.22
C LYS A 405 -34.46 6.92 -3.38
N ILE A 406 -33.19 6.58 -3.61
CA ILE A 406 -32.73 5.19 -3.70
C ILE A 406 -32.95 4.50 -2.35
N TRP A 407 -32.52 5.12 -1.25
CA TRP A 407 -32.68 4.62 0.11
C TRP A 407 -34.14 4.24 0.42
N LYS A 408 -35.09 5.12 0.10
CA LYS A 408 -36.53 4.88 0.33
C LYS A 408 -37.14 3.83 -0.59
N SER A 409 -36.63 3.70 -1.81
CA SER A 409 -37.20 2.79 -2.82
C SER A 409 -36.65 1.36 -2.73
N THR A 410 -35.43 1.18 -2.23
CA THR A 410 -34.77 -0.12 -2.19
C THR A 410 -35.14 -0.92 -0.94
N LYS A 411 -35.39 -2.22 -1.14
CA LYS A 411 -35.50 -3.20 -0.04
C LYS A 411 -34.19 -3.97 0.20
N ILE A 412 -33.15 -3.69 -0.60
CA ILE A 412 -31.88 -4.41 -0.55
C ILE A 412 -30.98 -3.70 0.46
N SER A 413 -30.83 -4.29 1.64
CA SER A 413 -29.99 -3.77 2.73
C SER A 413 -28.53 -3.52 2.34
N ALA A 414 -27.96 -4.33 1.44
CA ALA A 414 -26.62 -4.09 0.91
C ALA A 414 -26.49 -2.74 0.18
N ILE A 415 -27.54 -2.30 -0.52
CA ILE A 415 -27.56 -0.99 -1.20
C ILE A 415 -27.60 0.14 -0.18
N LYS A 416 -28.46 0.03 0.84
CA LYS A 416 -28.53 0.98 1.96
C LYS A 416 -27.16 1.12 2.64
N SER A 417 -26.51 0.01 2.95
CA SER A 417 -25.15 0.00 3.52
C SER A 417 -24.14 0.74 2.66
N ILE A 418 -24.14 0.53 1.33
CA ILE A 418 -23.20 1.22 0.43
C ILE A 418 -23.45 2.73 0.42
N ILE A 419 -24.73 3.15 0.39
CA ILE A 419 -25.13 4.56 0.38
C ILE A 419 -24.70 5.22 1.69
N PHE A 420 -24.95 4.56 2.82
CA PHE A 420 -24.55 5.03 4.14
C PHE A 420 -23.03 5.21 4.22
N ASP A 421 -22.27 4.16 3.88
CA ASP A 421 -20.81 4.13 3.87
C ASP A 421 -20.19 5.27 3.05
N HIS A 422 -20.63 5.41 1.79
CA HIS A 422 -20.13 6.45 0.92
C HIS A 422 -20.48 7.84 1.43
N THR A 423 -21.69 8.04 1.96
CA THR A 423 -22.09 9.35 2.52
C THR A 423 -21.21 9.72 3.71
N SER A 424 -21.01 8.79 4.64
CA SER A 424 -20.14 9.00 5.81
C SER A 424 -18.68 9.24 5.40
N HIS A 425 -18.16 8.53 4.41
CA HIS A 425 -16.80 8.73 3.92
C HIS A 425 -16.61 10.09 3.22
N GLU A 426 -17.58 10.51 2.39
CA GLU A 426 -17.51 11.81 1.72
C GLU A 426 -17.60 12.99 2.71
N ILE A 427 -18.33 12.85 3.83
CA ILE A 427 -18.32 13.85 4.91
C ILE A 427 -16.89 14.13 5.41
N GLN A 428 -16.03 13.12 5.51
CA GLN A 428 -14.62 13.31 5.88
C GLN A 428 -13.81 13.95 4.74
N ASN A 429 -14.04 13.53 3.50
CA ASN A 429 -13.27 14.03 2.35
C ASN A 429 -13.47 15.54 2.13
N TYR A 430 -14.61 16.11 2.58
CA TYR A 430 -14.91 17.54 2.54
C TYR A 430 -14.66 18.27 3.87
N TYR A 431 -13.66 17.86 4.66
CA TYR A 431 -13.36 18.50 5.96
C TYR A 431 -13.11 20.02 5.88
N ASP A 432 -12.57 20.52 4.77
CA ASP A 432 -12.33 21.95 4.53
C ASP A 432 -13.57 22.73 4.02
N ASN A 433 -14.69 22.04 3.72
CA ASN A 433 -15.89 22.65 3.16
C ASN A 433 -17.12 22.40 4.05
N GLU A 434 -17.27 23.26 5.06
CA GLU A 434 -18.34 23.19 6.06
C GLU A 434 -19.75 23.19 5.43
N THR A 435 -19.95 23.87 4.30
CA THR A 435 -21.26 23.90 3.63
C THR A 435 -21.62 22.54 3.07
N VAL A 436 -20.70 21.90 2.33
CA VAL A 436 -20.91 20.55 1.78
C VAL A 436 -21.04 19.52 2.90
N GLN A 437 -20.20 19.62 3.92
CA GLN A 437 -20.24 18.73 5.08
C GLN A 437 -21.60 18.78 5.79
N ASN A 438 -22.15 19.98 6.00
CA ASN A 438 -23.47 20.15 6.61
C ASN A 438 -24.60 19.58 5.74
N GLU A 439 -24.53 19.70 4.41
CA GLU A 439 -25.52 19.11 3.51
C GLU A 439 -25.46 17.57 3.50
N LEU A 440 -24.26 16.98 3.49
CA LEU A 440 -24.09 15.53 3.61
C LEU A 440 -24.49 15.02 5.00
N TRP A 441 -24.24 15.78 6.06
CA TRP A 441 -24.73 15.50 7.40
C TRP A 441 -26.26 15.44 7.44
N LYS A 442 -26.97 16.35 6.75
CA LYS A 442 -28.44 16.28 6.63
C LYS A 442 -28.89 14.98 5.99
N LEU A 443 -28.24 14.56 4.90
CA LEU A 443 -28.55 13.29 4.23
C LEU A 443 -28.30 12.08 5.17
N LEU A 444 -27.16 12.06 5.86
CA LEU A 444 -26.85 11.00 6.82
C LEU A 444 -27.89 10.93 7.93
N ASN A 445 -28.30 12.10 8.46
CA ASN A 445 -29.36 12.21 9.45
C ASN A 445 -30.69 11.66 8.95
N MET A 446 -31.06 11.94 7.69
CA MET A 446 -32.27 11.37 7.09
C MET A 446 -32.22 9.84 7.02
N PHE A 447 -31.03 9.25 6.77
CA PHE A 447 -30.87 7.79 6.83
C PHE A 447 -31.06 7.26 8.25
N LEU A 448 -30.42 7.90 9.24
CA LEU A 448 -30.53 7.51 10.64
C LEU A 448 -31.99 7.55 11.12
N ASP A 449 -32.76 8.56 10.71
CA ASP A 449 -34.17 8.70 11.07
C ASP A 449 -35.08 7.67 10.40
N ASP A 450 -34.62 7.04 9.31
CA ASP A 450 -35.36 6.03 8.55
C ASP A 450 -34.92 4.58 8.84
N LEU A 451 -33.95 4.39 9.74
CA LEU A 451 -33.53 3.06 10.16
C LEU A 451 -34.67 2.34 10.89
N SER A 452 -34.98 1.12 10.45
CA SER A 452 -35.95 0.23 11.11
C SER A 452 -35.27 -0.97 11.74
N SER A 453 -35.82 -1.48 12.84
CA SER A 453 -35.36 -2.73 13.47
C SER A 453 -35.69 -3.96 12.61
N GLU A 454 -36.66 -3.86 11.70
CA GLU A 454 -37.01 -4.89 10.73
C GLU A 454 -36.23 -4.66 9.42
N GLY A 455 -35.33 -5.59 9.06
CA GLY A 455 -34.78 -5.72 7.70
C GLY A 455 -33.40 -5.13 7.42
N GLU A 456 -32.74 -4.50 8.40
CA GLU A 456 -31.38 -3.96 8.20
C GLU A 456 -30.29 -5.02 8.40
N ASN A 457 -29.21 -4.91 7.62
CA ASN A 457 -28.11 -5.88 7.60
C ASN A 457 -27.05 -5.52 8.66
N THR A 458 -26.39 -6.55 9.19
CA THR A 458 -25.16 -6.48 10.01
C THR A 458 -24.11 -5.49 9.49
N ASP A 459 -24.01 -5.29 8.17
CA ASP A 459 -23.07 -4.33 7.58
C ASP A 459 -23.40 -2.86 7.95
N ILE A 460 -24.67 -2.48 8.01
CA ILE A 460 -25.08 -1.14 8.47
C ILE A 460 -24.74 -1.00 9.94
N CYS A 461 -25.05 -2.00 10.78
CA CYS A 461 -24.73 -1.95 12.20
C CYS A 461 -23.23 -1.78 12.47
N LYS A 462 -22.37 -2.47 11.70
CA LYS A 462 -20.90 -2.27 11.74
C LYS A 462 -20.47 -0.88 11.31
N GLN A 463 -21.16 -0.29 10.33
CA GLN A 463 -20.87 1.08 9.90
C GLN A 463 -21.32 2.10 10.94
N LEU A 464 -22.42 1.83 11.66
CA LEU A 464 -22.89 2.69 12.74
C LEU A 464 -21.91 2.78 13.91
N THR A 465 -21.14 1.72 14.17
CA THR A 465 -20.09 1.71 15.22
C THR A 465 -18.79 2.39 14.77
N ASN A 466 -18.60 2.64 13.47
CA ASN A 466 -17.47 3.41 12.96
C ASN A 466 -17.77 4.91 13.03
N PHE A 467 -17.34 5.56 14.10
CA PHE A 467 -17.58 6.96 14.43
C PHE A 467 -16.40 7.88 14.04
N ASP A 468 -15.23 7.31 13.74
CA ASP A 468 -14.07 8.07 13.25
C ASP A 468 -14.41 8.78 11.93
N VAL A 469 -15.35 8.23 11.16
CA VAL A 469 -15.90 8.85 9.94
C VAL A 469 -16.80 10.05 10.19
N ILE A 470 -17.22 10.29 11.44
CA ILE A 470 -18.10 11.40 11.79
C ILE A 470 -17.29 12.58 12.35
N PRO A 471 -17.48 13.81 11.84
CA PRO A 471 -16.83 15.02 12.34
C PRO A 471 -17.07 15.22 13.83
N TYR A 472 -16.04 15.70 14.55
CA TYR A 472 -16.04 15.77 16.01
C TYR A 472 -17.25 16.52 16.57
N GLU A 473 -17.64 17.63 15.94
CA GLU A 473 -18.74 18.50 16.35
C GLU A 473 -20.13 17.85 16.15
N LYS A 474 -20.24 16.85 15.27
CA LYS A 474 -21.50 16.16 14.95
C LYS A 474 -21.68 14.84 15.70
N ARG A 475 -20.61 14.32 16.32
CA ARG A 475 -20.63 13.08 17.10
C ARG A 475 -21.72 13.04 18.19
N PRO A 476 -21.95 14.10 19.00
CA PRO A 476 -22.98 14.05 20.04
C PRO A 476 -24.37 13.74 19.48
N GLU A 477 -24.76 14.48 18.43
CA GLU A 477 -26.03 14.30 17.72
C GLU A 477 -26.11 12.90 17.08
N TYR A 478 -25.01 12.43 16.49
CA TYR A 478 -24.92 11.07 15.93
C TYR A 478 -25.26 10.00 16.97
N TYR A 479 -24.63 10.06 18.16
CA TYR A 479 -24.85 9.09 19.22
C TYR A 479 -26.27 9.09 19.76
N THR A 480 -26.89 10.28 19.88
CA THR A 480 -28.30 10.38 20.32
C THR A 480 -29.24 9.60 19.41
N LYS A 481 -28.92 9.46 18.12
CA LYS A 481 -29.72 8.68 17.16
C LYS A 481 -29.32 7.21 17.10
N VAL A 482 -28.02 6.93 17.09
CA VAL A 482 -27.49 5.57 16.89
C VAL A 482 -27.68 4.69 18.12
N CYS A 483 -27.47 5.22 19.33
CA CYS A 483 -27.58 4.41 20.56
C CYS A 483 -28.98 3.79 20.72
N PRO A 484 -30.09 4.55 20.69
CA PRO A 484 -31.42 3.97 20.83
C PRO A 484 -31.74 2.92 19.76
N TYR A 485 -31.30 3.17 18.52
CA TYR A 485 -31.46 2.22 17.41
C TYR A 485 -30.74 0.91 17.70
N LEU A 486 -29.44 0.95 18.02
CA LEU A 486 -28.66 -0.25 18.30
C LEU A 486 -29.22 -0.99 19.52
N THR A 487 -29.61 -0.29 20.58
CA THR A 487 -30.23 -0.91 21.76
C THR A 487 -31.55 -1.62 21.44
N SER A 488 -32.29 -1.18 20.41
CA SER A 488 -33.53 -1.83 19.98
C SER A 488 -33.33 -3.13 19.20
N LEU A 489 -32.11 -3.41 18.72
CA LEU A 489 -31.82 -4.60 17.92
C LEU A 489 -31.60 -5.85 18.79
N PRO A 490 -32.03 -7.04 18.31
CA PRO A 490 -31.61 -8.30 18.92
C PRO A 490 -30.09 -8.49 18.74
N ASP A 491 -29.42 -9.05 19.76
CA ASP A 491 -27.97 -9.32 19.78
C ASP A 491 -27.08 -8.08 19.58
N SER A 492 -27.54 -6.93 20.08
CA SER A 492 -26.83 -5.64 19.95
C SER A 492 -25.60 -5.46 20.84
N GLU A 493 -25.35 -6.39 21.77
CA GLU A 493 -24.32 -6.26 22.79
C GLU A 493 -22.92 -6.02 22.20
N GLN A 494 -22.57 -6.72 21.12
CA GLN A 494 -21.28 -6.49 20.44
C GLN A 494 -21.17 -5.06 19.91
N TYR A 495 -22.18 -4.57 19.20
CA TYR A 495 -22.17 -3.23 18.61
C TYR A 495 -22.16 -2.14 19.69
N LEU A 496 -22.90 -2.34 20.78
CA LEU A 496 -22.92 -1.41 21.90
C LEU A 496 -21.57 -1.38 22.64
N ASN A 497 -20.88 -2.52 22.76
CA ASN A 497 -19.55 -2.58 23.34
C ASN A 497 -18.49 -1.93 22.44
N GLU A 498 -18.57 -2.12 21.12
CA GLU A 498 -17.73 -1.40 20.16
C GLU A 498 -17.97 0.11 20.26
N LEU A 499 -19.24 0.53 20.30
CA LEU A 499 -19.61 1.94 20.46
C LEU A 499 -19.05 2.51 21.76
N LEU A 500 -19.16 1.78 22.87
CA LEU A 500 -18.59 2.16 24.17
C LEU A 500 -17.07 2.29 24.14
N TYR A 501 -16.38 1.32 23.56
CA TYR A 501 -14.92 1.31 23.42
C TYR A 501 -14.40 2.53 22.68
N PHE A 502 -15.21 3.10 21.81
CA PHE A 502 -14.84 4.27 21.04
C PHE A 502 -15.33 5.59 21.64
N THR A 503 -16.48 5.57 22.30
CA THR A 503 -17.08 6.76 22.94
C THR A 503 -16.45 7.13 24.26
N PHE A 504 -15.78 6.23 24.98
CA PHE A 504 -15.37 6.51 26.37
C PHE A 504 -14.39 7.68 26.51
N ARG A 505 -13.66 8.03 25.46
CA ARG A 505 -12.77 9.22 25.41
C ARG A 505 -13.51 10.54 25.21
N HIS A 506 -14.80 10.47 24.92
CA HIS A 506 -15.67 11.58 24.58
C HIS A 506 -17.00 11.49 25.35
N ILE A 507 -17.00 10.80 26.49
CA ILE A 507 -18.20 10.50 27.27
C ILE A 507 -18.89 11.78 27.78
N GLU A 508 -18.11 12.85 27.95
CA GLU A 508 -18.54 14.19 28.35
C GLU A 508 -19.45 14.86 27.33
N LEU A 509 -19.36 14.43 26.06
CA LEU A 509 -20.18 14.95 24.98
C LEU A 509 -21.51 14.21 24.83
N LEU A 510 -21.70 13.13 25.58
CA LEU A 510 -22.87 12.27 25.47
C LEU A 510 -23.94 12.60 26.51
N ASP A 511 -25.17 12.25 26.19
CA ASP A 511 -26.25 12.25 27.16
C ASP A 511 -25.99 11.22 28.27
N GLU A 512 -26.13 11.65 29.52
CA GLU A 512 -25.77 10.85 30.70
C GLU A 512 -26.62 9.60 30.86
N ASP A 513 -27.90 9.66 30.46
CA ASP A 513 -28.80 8.51 30.55
C ASP A 513 -28.48 7.48 29.48
N ILE A 514 -28.08 7.92 28.28
CA ILE A 514 -27.57 7.02 27.23
C ILE A 514 -26.33 6.28 27.73
N VAL A 515 -25.34 6.99 28.27
CA VAL A 515 -24.11 6.38 28.79
C VAL A 515 -24.41 5.40 29.92
N PHE A 516 -25.29 5.77 30.85
CA PHE A 516 -25.67 4.90 31.94
C PHE A 516 -26.37 3.62 31.45
N ASN A 517 -27.28 3.74 30.48
CA ASN A 517 -27.94 2.57 29.87
C ASN A 517 -26.92 1.63 29.23
N LEU A 518 -25.85 2.17 28.64
CA LEU A 518 -24.75 1.38 28.10
C LEU A 518 -23.90 0.73 29.21
N LEU A 519 -23.77 1.32 30.39
CA LEU A 519 -23.08 0.72 31.53
C LEU A 519 -23.95 -0.29 32.30
N SER A 520 -25.26 -0.28 32.10
CA SER A 520 -26.21 -1.19 32.73
C SER A 520 -26.21 -2.59 32.07
N PRO A 521 -26.35 -3.69 32.84
CA PRO A 521 -26.35 -3.77 34.30
C PRO A 521 -24.95 -3.54 34.86
N VAL A 522 -24.83 -2.57 35.78
CA VAL A 522 -23.53 -2.03 36.23
C VAL A 522 -22.70 -3.07 36.96
N GLU A 523 -23.34 -3.97 37.70
CA GLU A 523 -22.68 -5.04 38.44
C GLU A 523 -21.95 -5.96 37.45
N THR A 524 -22.65 -6.49 36.46
CA THR A 524 -22.08 -7.43 35.48
C THR A 524 -20.98 -6.79 34.64
N LYS A 525 -21.19 -5.55 34.17
CA LYS A 525 -20.20 -4.86 33.33
C LYS A 525 -18.95 -4.46 34.10
N PHE A 526 -19.07 -4.06 35.36
CA PHE A 526 -17.91 -3.76 36.21
C PHE A 526 -17.04 -5.00 36.45
N PHE A 527 -17.62 -6.22 36.45
CA PHE A 527 -16.87 -7.48 36.52
C PHE A 527 -16.42 -8.04 35.18
N SER A 528 -16.72 -7.38 34.07
CA SER A 528 -16.15 -7.78 32.79
C SER A 528 -14.62 -7.68 32.88
N SER A 529 -13.90 -8.68 32.36
CA SER A 529 -12.44 -8.79 32.50
C SER A 529 -11.65 -7.74 31.71
N SER A 530 -12.27 -6.63 31.31
CA SER A 530 -11.72 -5.67 30.37
C SER A 530 -11.41 -4.33 31.04
N THR A 531 -10.13 -3.95 31.01
CA THR A 531 -9.64 -2.71 31.64
C THR A 531 -10.28 -1.45 31.05
N TRP A 532 -10.58 -1.46 29.75
CA TRP A 532 -11.25 -0.34 29.09
C TRP A 532 -12.66 -0.09 29.63
N MET A 533 -13.36 -1.13 30.12
CA MET A 533 -14.69 -0.95 30.69
C MET A 533 -14.61 -0.21 32.03
N ILE A 534 -13.57 -0.47 32.83
CA ILE A 534 -13.28 0.29 34.05
C ILE A 534 -13.00 1.77 33.74
N ASP A 535 -12.25 2.06 32.67
CA ASP A 535 -12.03 3.43 32.20
C ASP A 535 -13.37 4.13 31.85
N CYS A 536 -14.35 3.44 31.27
CA CYS A 536 -15.68 4.01 31.04
C CYS A 536 -16.41 4.37 32.35
N PHE A 537 -16.36 3.52 33.37
CA PHE A 537 -16.95 3.82 34.68
C PHE A 537 -16.29 5.04 35.32
N VAL A 538 -14.96 5.13 35.26
CA VAL A 538 -14.21 6.28 35.78
C VAL A 538 -14.57 7.55 35.04
N ASN A 539 -14.58 7.53 33.70
CA ASN A 539 -14.88 8.71 32.91
C ASN A 539 -16.33 9.17 33.13
N PHE A 540 -17.28 8.23 33.19
CA PHE A 540 -18.67 8.55 33.53
C PHE A 540 -18.76 9.28 34.88
N LEU A 541 -17.99 8.86 35.88
CA LEU A 541 -18.00 9.51 37.20
C LEU A 541 -17.29 10.86 37.21
N LEU A 542 -16.06 10.95 36.70
CA LEU A 542 -15.21 12.13 36.85
C LEU A 542 -15.64 13.30 35.94
N TYR A 543 -16.09 13.01 34.72
CA TYR A 543 -16.53 14.01 33.75
C TYR A 543 -17.97 14.48 34.01
N GLY A 544 -18.38 14.48 35.29
CA GLY A 544 -19.60 15.16 35.73
C GLY A 544 -19.45 16.67 35.60
N LYS A 545 -20.53 17.36 35.23
CA LYS A 545 -20.51 18.82 35.01
C LYS A 545 -20.24 19.62 36.30
N SER A 546 -20.45 19.00 37.45
CA SER A 546 -20.24 19.56 38.78
C SER A 546 -20.01 18.41 39.77
N GLU A 547 -19.48 18.73 40.94
CA GLU A 547 -19.28 17.75 42.00
C GLU A 547 -20.60 17.10 42.47
N ASP A 548 -21.71 17.85 42.48
CA ASP A 548 -23.03 17.30 42.81
C ASP A 548 -23.54 16.35 41.71
N ASN A 549 -23.28 16.66 40.44
CA ASN A 549 -23.58 15.74 39.32
C ASN A 549 -22.70 14.47 39.39
N GLN A 550 -21.42 14.58 39.73
CA GLN A 550 -20.55 13.42 39.97
C GLN A 550 -21.13 12.49 41.05
N LEU A 551 -21.70 13.05 42.13
CA LEU A 551 -22.38 12.26 43.18
C LEU A 551 -23.68 11.61 42.70
N GLU A 552 -24.47 12.28 41.87
CA GLU A 552 -25.67 11.68 41.26
C GLU A 552 -25.31 10.51 40.35
N ARG A 553 -24.27 10.66 39.52
CA ARG A 553 -23.72 9.59 38.69
C ARG A 553 -23.18 8.43 39.54
N PHE A 554 -22.52 8.73 40.66
CA PHE A 554 -22.06 7.70 41.60
C PHE A 554 -23.20 6.83 42.13
N LYS A 555 -24.34 7.43 42.52
CA LYS A 555 -25.51 6.67 42.99
C LYS A 555 -26.01 5.65 41.96
N LYS A 556 -25.89 5.95 40.66
CA LYS A 556 -26.30 5.06 39.58
C LYS A 556 -25.40 3.81 39.47
N VAL A 557 -24.10 3.94 39.74
CA VAL A 557 -23.12 2.84 39.64
C VAL A 557 -22.74 2.21 40.99
N GLU A 558 -23.19 2.80 42.10
CA GLU A 558 -22.97 2.33 43.47
C GLU A 558 -23.31 0.83 43.67
N PRO A 559 -24.37 0.25 43.06
CA PRO A 559 -24.66 -1.18 43.18
C PRO A 559 -23.50 -2.10 42.75
N ALA A 560 -22.67 -1.67 41.78
CA ALA A 560 -21.49 -2.44 41.38
C ALA A 560 -20.48 -2.55 42.52
N PHE A 561 -20.31 -1.48 43.30
CA PHE A 561 -19.38 -1.42 44.43
C PHE A 561 -19.89 -2.31 45.58
N ASP A 562 -21.20 -2.28 45.84
CA ASP A 562 -21.82 -3.19 46.80
C ASP A 562 -21.56 -4.65 46.44
N LYS A 563 -21.70 -4.99 45.15
CA LYS A 563 -21.41 -6.34 44.67
C LYS A 563 -19.93 -6.70 44.78
N VAL A 564 -19.02 -5.76 44.52
CA VAL A 564 -17.56 -5.94 44.67
C VAL A 564 -17.24 -6.28 46.13
N PHE A 565 -17.74 -5.51 47.08
CA PHE A 565 -17.43 -5.70 48.49
C PHE A 565 -18.07 -6.96 49.07
N GLN A 566 -19.28 -7.34 48.62
CA GLN A 566 -19.90 -8.63 48.96
C GLN A 566 -19.06 -9.84 48.52
N ASN A 567 -18.31 -9.72 47.42
CA ASN A 567 -17.52 -10.81 46.84
C ASN A 567 -16.00 -10.62 47.03
N TRP A 568 -15.58 -9.66 47.85
CA TRP A 568 -14.18 -9.22 47.98
C TRP A 568 -13.21 -10.36 48.31
N TYR A 569 -13.65 -11.28 49.16
CA TYR A 569 -12.85 -12.42 49.64
C TYR A 569 -13.13 -13.72 48.88
N ILE A 570 -14.06 -13.70 47.93
CA ILE A 570 -14.51 -14.89 47.18
C ILE A 570 -13.87 -14.90 45.80
N LEU A 571 -13.84 -13.75 45.12
CA LEU A 571 -13.40 -13.62 43.73
C LEU A 571 -12.21 -12.67 43.64
N SER A 572 -11.05 -13.16 43.19
CA SER A 572 -9.85 -12.34 43.01
C SER A 572 -10.07 -11.17 42.03
N SER A 573 -10.91 -11.39 41.01
CA SER A 573 -11.28 -10.37 40.02
C SER A 573 -11.97 -9.14 40.64
N CYS A 574 -12.67 -9.28 41.78
CA CYS A 574 -13.27 -8.14 42.47
C CYS A 574 -12.21 -7.15 42.95
N LYS A 575 -11.14 -7.67 43.55
CA LYS A 575 -10.03 -6.86 44.06
C LYS A 575 -9.21 -6.25 42.92
N GLU A 576 -8.97 -7.01 41.86
CA GLU A 576 -8.24 -6.53 40.67
C GLU A 576 -8.99 -5.41 39.95
N ASN A 577 -10.28 -5.60 39.66
CA ASN A 577 -11.09 -4.58 38.97
C ASN A 577 -11.26 -3.32 39.82
N PHE A 578 -11.47 -3.47 41.14
CA PHE A 578 -11.59 -2.32 42.02
C PHE A 578 -10.28 -1.55 42.18
N ASN A 579 -9.15 -2.25 42.32
CA ASN A 579 -7.84 -1.58 42.33
C ASN A 579 -7.58 -0.85 41.01
N THR A 580 -7.91 -1.48 39.88
CA THR A 580 -7.83 -0.84 38.56
C THR A 580 -8.70 0.42 38.53
N PHE A 581 -9.93 0.35 39.04
CA PHE A 581 -10.83 1.50 39.13
C PHE A 581 -10.22 2.66 39.94
N LEU A 582 -9.62 2.39 41.10
CA LEU A 582 -9.01 3.44 41.92
C LEU A 582 -7.76 4.04 41.26
N HIS A 583 -6.91 3.21 40.65
CA HIS A 583 -5.73 3.65 39.89
C HIS A 583 -6.13 4.49 38.67
N THR A 584 -7.10 4.03 37.89
CA THR A 584 -7.63 4.77 36.74
C THR A 584 -8.26 6.09 37.20
N SER A 585 -9.04 6.09 38.29
CA SER A 585 -9.65 7.32 38.85
C SER A 585 -8.62 8.36 39.23
N THR A 586 -7.54 7.96 39.90
CA THR A 586 -6.46 8.87 40.29
C THR A 586 -5.62 9.33 39.10
N ARG A 587 -5.38 8.46 38.11
CA ARG A 587 -4.72 8.83 36.85
C ARG A 587 -5.50 9.89 36.08
N HIS A 588 -6.80 9.67 35.86
CA HIS A 588 -7.65 10.65 35.17
C HIS A 588 -7.78 11.94 35.97
N PHE A 589 -7.91 11.84 37.30
CA PHE A 589 -7.84 13.00 38.16
C PHE A 589 -6.54 13.78 37.92
N ALA A 590 -5.38 13.17 38.09
CA ALA A 590 -4.07 13.84 37.98
C ALA A 590 -3.76 14.41 36.59
N THR A 591 -4.36 13.87 35.52
CA THR A 591 -4.10 14.32 34.14
C THR A 591 -5.08 15.39 33.65
N ASP A 592 -6.33 15.32 34.09
CA ASP A 592 -7.44 16.10 33.53
C ASP A 592 -8.00 17.18 34.49
N TYR A 593 -7.62 17.17 35.77
CA TYR A 593 -8.10 18.16 36.76
C TYR A 593 -7.71 19.60 36.38
N GLY A 594 -8.64 20.54 36.64
CA GLY A 594 -8.45 21.96 36.30
C GLY A 594 -8.59 22.30 34.81
N LYS A 595 -8.72 21.30 33.92
CA LYS A 595 -8.98 21.49 32.48
C LYS A 595 -10.41 21.16 32.10
N VAL A 596 -10.87 19.96 32.46
CA VAL A 596 -12.16 19.42 31.98
C VAL A 596 -13.01 18.83 33.12
N ILE A 597 -12.38 18.31 34.19
CA ILE A 597 -13.10 17.72 35.33
C ILE A 597 -13.12 18.66 36.55
N PRO A 598 -14.27 18.82 37.24
CA PRO A 598 -14.32 19.46 38.55
C PRO A 598 -13.55 18.65 39.59
N ILE A 599 -12.86 19.32 40.53
CA ILE A 599 -12.14 18.67 41.64
C ILE A 599 -13.12 17.79 42.46
N PRO A 600 -12.95 16.45 42.50
CA PRO A 600 -13.98 15.51 42.93
C PRO A 600 -13.93 15.19 44.44
N ALA A 601 -13.82 16.20 45.32
CA ALA A 601 -13.57 16.00 46.74
C ALA A 601 -14.69 15.21 47.46
N LYS A 602 -15.96 15.55 47.23
CA LYS A 602 -17.12 14.84 47.78
C LYS A 602 -17.27 13.44 47.18
N LEU A 603 -17.00 13.26 45.89
CA LEU A 603 -17.04 11.95 45.24
C LEU A 603 -16.01 11.01 45.87
N PHE A 604 -14.77 11.47 46.02
CA PHE A 604 -13.69 10.67 46.60
C PHE A 604 -13.97 10.33 48.06
N ALA A 605 -14.51 11.28 48.83
CA ALA A 605 -14.98 11.04 50.20
C ALA A 605 -16.14 10.04 50.27
N LYS A 606 -17.04 10.03 49.28
CA LYS A 606 -18.13 9.04 49.19
C LYS A 606 -17.58 7.64 48.89
N ILE A 607 -16.61 7.52 47.99
CA ILE A 607 -15.89 6.26 47.70
C ILE A 607 -15.17 5.77 48.96
N GLU A 608 -14.45 6.66 49.66
CA GLU A 608 -13.76 6.36 50.92
C GLU A 608 -14.73 5.79 51.97
N SER A 609 -15.87 6.46 52.19
CA SER A 609 -16.90 6.01 53.12
C SER A 609 -17.46 4.65 52.73
N LYS A 610 -17.68 4.40 51.43
CA LYS A 610 -18.16 3.11 50.94
C LYS A 610 -17.14 2.00 51.19
N MET A 611 -15.85 2.26 50.93
CA MET A 611 -14.76 1.31 51.20
C MET A 611 -14.63 1.01 52.69
N ALA A 612 -14.67 2.05 53.55
CA ALA A 612 -14.56 1.89 54.99
C ALA A 612 -15.71 1.07 55.61
N ASN A 613 -16.90 1.15 55.02
CA ASN A 613 -18.06 0.37 55.45
C ASN A 613 -18.08 -1.06 54.86
N GLY A 614 -17.52 -1.25 53.67
CA GLY A 614 -17.56 -2.52 52.96
C GLY A 614 -16.38 -3.46 53.24
N LEU A 615 -15.23 -2.93 53.69
CA LEU A 615 -13.99 -3.67 53.82
C LEU A 615 -13.45 -3.72 55.25
N SER A 616 -12.91 -4.86 55.64
CA SER A 616 -12.20 -4.99 56.92
C SER A 616 -10.88 -4.20 56.88
N VAL A 617 -10.69 -3.33 57.87
CA VAL A 617 -9.43 -2.56 58.03
C VAL A 617 -8.24 -3.49 58.25
N LEU A 618 -8.43 -4.60 58.97
CA LEU A 618 -7.34 -5.53 59.31
C LEU A 618 -6.66 -6.10 58.05
N GLU A 619 -7.44 -6.41 57.03
CA GLU A 619 -6.95 -7.07 55.80
C GLU A 619 -6.65 -6.08 54.68
N ASN A 620 -7.24 -4.87 54.73
CA ASN A 620 -7.17 -3.88 53.65
C ASN A 620 -6.59 -2.54 54.10
N TYR A 621 -5.88 -2.50 55.23
CA TYR A 621 -5.32 -1.27 55.82
C TYR A 621 -4.57 -0.42 54.79
N LYS A 622 -3.67 -1.02 53.99
CA LYS A 622 -2.88 -0.29 52.98
C LYS A 622 -3.80 0.43 51.98
N LEU A 623 -4.78 -0.29 51.42
CA LEU A 623 -5.70 0.26 50.42
C LEU A 623 -6.59 1.37 50.99
N LEU A 624 -7.19 1.13 52.16
CA LEU A 624 -8.07 2.08 52.84
C LEU A 624 -7.32 3.35 53.24
N THR A 625 -6.11 3.20 53.79
CA THR A 625 -5.28 4.33 54.22
C THR A 625 -4.75 5.11 53.02
N SER A 626 -4.35 4.43 51.94
CA SER A 626 -3.93 5.10 50.70
C SER A 626 -5.06 5.97 50.15
N TRP A 627 -6.29 5.42 50.09
CA TRP A 627 -7.43 6.18 49.59
C TRP A 627 -7.86 7.32 50.53
N LYS A 628 -7.81 7.13 51.86
CA LYS A 628 -8.01 8.21 52.86
C LYS A 628 -7.02 9.37 52.62
N LEU A 629 -5.75 9.06 52.36
CA LEU A 629 -4.72 10.06 52.05
C LEU A 629 -5.00 10.75 50.70
N ILE A 630 -5.42 10.00 49.67
CA ILE A 630 -5.85 10.56 48.38
C ILE A 630 -7.03 11.53 48.57
N THR A 631 -8.08 11.13 49.29
CA THR A 631 -9.24 11.99 49.56
C THR A 631 -8.82 13.27 50.30
N ALA A 632 -7.92 13.16 51.28
CA ALA A 632 -7.42 14.33 52.01
C ALA A 632 -6.61 15.26 51.10
N TYR A 633 -5.80 14.72 50.18
CA TYR A 633 -5.08 15.50 49.18
C TYR A 633 -6.04 16.26 48.25
N VAL A 634 -7.02 15.56 47.67
CA VAL A 634 -8.04 16.16 46.78
C VAL A 634 -8.87 17.22 47.51
N ARG A 635 -9.20 17.00 48.79
CA ARG A 635 -9.87 18.01 49.62
C ARG A 635 -8.98 19.23 49.86
N THR A 636 -7.70 19.03 50.16
CA THR A 636 -6.73 20.12 50.33
C THR A 636 -6.63 20.96 49.06
N LEU A 637 -6.60 20.32 47.88
CA LEU A 637 -6.68 21.01 46.59
C LEU A 637 -7.97 21.81 46.44
N LYS A 638 -9.13 21.22 46.77
CA LYS A 638 -10.43 21.89 46.64
C LYS A 638 -10.55 23.12 47.53
N ASP A 639 -10.12 23.00 48.79
CA ASP A 639 -10.21 24.07 49.77
C ASP A 639 -9.31 25.27 49.42
N ASN A 640 -8.33 25.06 48.54
CA ASN A 640 -7.36 26.07 48.11
C ASN A 640 -7.43 26.38 46.60
N GLU A 641 -8.52 26.02 45.93
CA GLU A 641 -8.71 26.13 44.47
C GLU A 641 -8.46 27.56 43.93
N GLN A 642 -8.82 28.60 44.69
CA GLN A 642 -8.57 30.01 44.31
C GLN A 642 -7.08 30.36 44.21
N CYS A 643 -6.22 29.75 45.02
CA CYS A 643 -4.76 29.96 44.95
C CYS A 643 -4.14 29.19 43.76
N VAL A 644 -4.83 28.16 43.26
CA VAL A 644 -4.40 27.31 42.15
C VAL A 644 -4.69 27.96 40.80
N GLU A 645 -5.76 28.75 40.67
CA GLU A 645 -6.14 29.41 39.40
C GLU A 645 -5.27 30.65 39.05
N GLU A 646 -4.70 31.35 40.03
CA GLU A 646 -3.90 32.57 39.79
C GLU A 646 -2.45 32.27 39.33
N ALA A 647 -1.97 31.05 39.59
CA ALA A 647 -0.64 30.59 39.21
C ALA A 647 -0.69 29.87 37.85
N ASN A 648 -0.58 30.63 36.76
CA ASN A 648 -0.50 30.13 35.36
C ASN A 648 0.73 29.21 35.06
N ASP A 649 1.46 28.76 36.08
CA ASP A 649 2.66 27.94 35.97
C ASP A 649 2.51 26.70 36.86
N SER A 650 2.49 25.50 36.26
CA SER A 650 2.30 24.20 36.92
C SER A 650 3.31 23.88 38.03
N HIS A 651 4.36 24.68 38.16
CA HIS A 651 5.40 24.55 39.17
C HIS A 651 5.08 25.25 40.50
N TYR A 652 4.19 26.25 40.52
CA TYR A 652 3.89 27.02 41.74
C TYR A 652 2.82 26.36 42.63
N THR A 653 1.94 25.54 42.06
CA THR A 653 0.76 24.96 42.75
C THR A 653 1.10 23.80 43.69
N ASP A 654 2.11 23.01 43.39
CA ASP A 654 2.42 21.79 44.17
C ASP A 654 3.19 22.08 45.48
N TRP A 655 3.89 23.22 45.54
CA TRP A 655 4.68 23.63 46.71
C TRP A 655 3.79 24.06 47.88
N ASP A 656 2.76 24.88 47.61
CA ASP A 656 1.84 25.35 48.65
C ASP A 656 0.94 24.22 49.17
N ILE A 657 0.55 23.30 48.30
CA ILE A 657 -0.21 22.11 48.71
C ILE A 657 0.64 21.19 49.58
N SER A 658 1.93 21.01 49.29
CA SER A 658 2.84 20.21 50.13
C SER A 658 2.94 20.74 51.56
N LEU A 659 2.97 22.08 51.73
CA LEU A 659 2.99 22.75 53.03
C LEU A 659 1.73 22.46 53.85
N LEU A 660 0.56 22.49 53.22
CA LEU A 660 -0.73 22.27 53.88
C LEU A 660 -0.99 20.77 54.13
N PHE A 661 -0.55 19.91 53.22
CA PHE A 661 -0.85 18.49 53.24
C PHE A 661 0.05 17.69 54.18
N GLY A 662 1.33 18.04 54.31
CA GLY A 662 2.28 17.36 55.21
C GLY A 662 1.78 17.25 56.67
N PRO A 663 1.29 18.34 57.30
CA PRO A 663 0.71 18.30 58.65
C PRO A 663 -0.54 17.40 58.76
N ILE A 664 -1.36 17.31 57.70
CA ILE A 664 -2.55 16.43 57.67
C ILE A 664 -2.11 14.96 57.71
N ILE A 665 -1.09 14.60 56.93
CA ILE A 665 -0.53 13.25 56.93
C ILE A 665 0.04 12.89 58.30
N LEU A 666 0.78 13.81 58.93
CA LEU A 666 1.31 13.65 60.28
C LEU A 666 0.18 13.38 61.28
N GLN A 667 -0.92 14.14 61.20
CA GLN A 667 -2.07 13.96 62.08
C GLN A 667 -2.71 12.57 61.90
N TYR A 668 -2.89 12.09 60.67
CA TYR A 668 -3.39 10.74 60.43
C TYR A 668 -2.44 9.64 60.94
N LEU A 669 -1.13 9.84 60.80
CA LEU A 669 -0.15 8.90 61.35
C LEU A 669 -0.20 8.87 62.88
N LYS A 670 -0.41 10.01 63.53
CA LYS A 670 -0.60 10.11 64.99
C LYS A 670 -1.86 9.36 65.44
N GLU A 671 -2.98 9.55 64.74
CA GLU A 671 -4.25 8.85 64.99
C GLU A 671 -4.07 7.34 64.87
N ASP A 672 -3.45 6.88 63.78
CA ASP A 672 -3.23 5.46 63.54
C ASP A 672 -2.21 4.87 64.53
N THR A 673 -1.18 5.62 64.91
CA THR A 673 -0.22 5.21 65.94
C THR A 673 -0.91 5.05 67.29
N SER A 674 -1.80 5.99 67.65
CA SER A 674 -2.59 5.90 68.88
C SER A 674 -3.55 4.71 68.86
N LYS A 675 -4.08 4.35 67.69
CA LYS A 675 -5.10 3.31 67.55
C LYS A 675 -4.51 1.90 67.41
N TYR A 676 -3.42 1.76 66.67
CA TYR A 676 -2.84 0.48 66.26
C TYR A 676 -1.44 0.22 66.85
N GLY A 677 -0.86 1.22 67.52
CA GLY A 677 0.48 1.17 68.10
C GLY A 677 1.58 1.68 67.14
N PRO A 678 2.79 1.93 67.66
CA PRO A 678 3.87 2.61 66.94
C PRO A 678 4.40 1.84 65.73
N MET A 679 4.24 0.51 65.67
CA MET A 679 4.70 -0.30 64.53
C MET A 679 3.87 -0.09 63.26
N ILE A 680 2.72 0.60 63.35
CA ILE A 680 1.86 0.89 62.19
C ILE A 680 2.58 1.73 61.13
N HIS A 681 3.63 2.48 61.51
CA HIS A 681 4.42 3.30 60.60
C HIS A 681 4.89 2.55 59.35
N ASN A 682 5.20 1.25 59.46
CA ASN A 682 5.62 0.45 58.30
C ASN A 682 4.52 0.27 57.25
N MET A 683 3.29 0.01 57.70
CA MET A 683 2.12 -0.14 56.84
C MET A 683 1.64 1.22 56.34
N PHE A 684 1.65 2.23 57.22
CA PHE A 684 1.32 3.62 56.86
C PHE A 684 2.26 4.14 55.78
N ALA A 685 3.58 3.90 55.92
CA ALA A 685 4.54 4.31 54.91
C ALA A 685 4.27 3.66 53.55
N SER A 686 3.93 2.37 53.55
CA SER A 686 3.56 1.65 52.33
C SER A 686 2.27 2.20 51.69
N ALA A 687 1.33 2.69 52.50
CA ALA A 687 0.09 3.31 52.03
C ALA A 687 0.33 4.72 51.48
N LEU A 688 1.19 5.50 52.14
CA LEU A 688 1.58 6.83 51.69
C LEU A 688 2.37 6.77 50.37
N GLU A 689 3.29 5.82 50.24
CA GLU A 689 4.01 5.57 48.98
C GLU A 689 3.04 5.16 47.85
N GLN A 690 2.09 4.27 48.14
CA GLN A 690 1.07 3.88 47.16
C GLN A 690 0.21 5.07 46.73
N MET A 691 -0.14 5.98 47.65
CA MET A 691 -0.86 7.21 47.32
C MET A 691 -0.06 8.10 46.36
N PHE A 692 1.23 8.33 46.64
CA PHE A 692 2.08 9.14 45.75
C PHE A 692 2.18 8.53 44.35
N GLN A 693 2.32 7.21 44.26
CA GLN A 693 2.34 6.49 42.98
C GLN A 693 1.01 6.60 42.22
N MET A 694 -0.13 6.47 42.91
CA MET A 694 -1.46 6.57 42.30
C MET A 694 -1.74 7.96 41.72
N LEU A 695 -1.28 9.01 42.41
CA LEU A 695 -1.47 10.40 41.99
C LEU A 695 -0.35 10.93 41.07
N PHE A 696 0.66 10.11 40.72
CA PHE A 696 1.82 10.52 39.92
C PHE A 696 2.54 11.76 40.49
N ILE A 697 2.65 11.84 41.81
CA ILE A 697 3.29 12.97 42.50
C ILE A 697 4.80 12.94 42.24
N ARG A 698 5.37 14.08 41.85
CA ARG A 698 6.80 14.21 41.52
C ARG A 698 7.68 14.19 42.78
N ASP A 699 8.92 13.71 42.64
CA ASP A 699 9.86 13.55 43.75
C ASP A 699 10.11 14.84 44.57
N HIS A 700 10.11 16.03 43.95
CA HIS A 700 10.25 17.29 44.69
C HIS A 700 9.04 17.59 45.58
N VAL A 701 7.83 17.31 45.11
CA VAL A 701 6.58 17.47 45.87
C VAL A 701 6.51 16.47 47.01
N ILE A 702 6.92 15.21 46.75
CA ILE A 702 7.08 14.19 47.78
C ILE A 702 8.05 14.69 48.86
N THR A 703 9.24 15.13 48.47
CA THR A 703 10.28 15.57 49.40
C THR A 703 9.81 16.76 50.25
N MET A 704 9.13 17.73 49.64
CA MET A 704 8.56 18.87 50.37
C MET A 704 7.46 18.46 51.34
N THR A 705 6.55 17.57 50.91
CA THR A 705 5.51 17.03 51.78
C THR A 705 6.11 16.30 52.99
N LEU A 706 7.13 15.46 52.76
CA LEU A 706 7.84 14.74 53.82
C LEU A 706 8.57 15.68 54.79
N LYS A 707 9.14 16.79 54.30
CA LYS A 707 9.74 17.84 55.16
C LYS A 707 8.70 18.40 56.15
N HIS A 708 7.50 18.68 55.66
CA HIS A 708 6.42 19.24 56.49
C HIS A 708 5.77 18.20 57.43
N MET A 709 5.87 16.91 57.12
CA MET A 709 5.51 15.83 58.05
C MET A 709 6.42 15.79 59.29
N LEU A 710 7.66 16.28 59.21
CA LEU A 710 8.58 16.38 60.35
C LEU A 710 8.40 17.68 61.14
N SER A 711 7.16 18.16 61.28
CA SER A 711 6.84 19.36 62.07
C SER A 711 6.78 19.10 63.59
N ASP A 712 6.70 17.84 64.00
CA ASP A 712 6.75 17.41 65.40
C ASP A 712 8.03 16.59 65.64
N ASP A 713 9.00 17.20 66.32
CA ASP A 713 10.33 16.62 66.52
C ASP A 713 10.34 15.42 67.48
N ASP A 714 9.34 15.31 68.35
CA ASP A 714 9.23 14.25 69.35
C ASP A 714 8.52 12.99 68.82
N PHE A 715 7.83 13.11 67.68
CA PHE A 715 7.04 12.02 67.11
C PHE A 715 7.87 11.08 66.21
N ILE A 716 8.60 10.16 66.85
CA ILE A 716 9.48 9.15 66.22
C ILE A 716 8.85 8.44 65.00
N PRO A 717 7.57 7.98 65.01
CA PRO A 717 7.00 7.29 63.86
C PRO A 717 7.04 8.09 62.55
N ALA A 718 6.93 9.43 62.60
CA ALA A 718 7.04 10.26 61.39
C ALA A 718 8.42 10.16 60.74
N TYR A 719 9.48 10.19 61.55
CA TYR A 719 10.85 9.99 61.06
C TYR A 719 11.02 8.62 60.39
N LEU A 720 10.45 7.55 60.97
CA LEU A 720 10.53 6.21 60.40
C LEU A 720 9.75 6.09 59.06
N VAL A 721 8.60 6.76 58.94
CA VAL A 721 7.85 6.85 57.67
C VAL A 721 8.67 7.62 56.63
N VAL A 722 9.18 8.79 56.99
CA VAL A 722 9.95 9.66 56.07
C VAL A 722 11.21 8.94 55.57
N SER A 723 11.95 8.27 56.46
CA SER A 723 13.15 7.51 56.09
C SER A 723 12.89 6.48 55.00
N LYS A 724 11.73 5.82 55.06
CA LYS A 724 11.37 4.75 54.13
C LYS A 724 10.94 5.24 52.75
N ILE A 725 10.36 6.44 52.67
CA ILE A 725 9.73 6.96 51.43
C ILE A 725 10.63 8.00 50.74
N MET A 726 11.50 8.70 51.47
CA MET A 726 12.28 9.81 50.92
C MET A 726 13.05 9.37 49.67
N PRO A 727 12.93 10.10 48.54
CA PRO A 727 13.64 9.76 47.30
C PRO A 727 15.15 9.65 47.52
N LYS A 728 15.74 8.53 47.06
CA LYS A 728 17.15 8.20 47.31
C LYS A 728 18.13 8.94 46.40
N ASN A 729 17.71 9.33 45.20
CA ASN A 729 18.53 10.12 44.28
C ASN A 729 18.12 11.60 44.40
N ALA A 730 19.09 12.48 44.66
CA ALA A 730 18.84 13.92 44.71
C ALA A 730 18.90 14.50 43.29
N CYS A 731 17.90 15.29 42.91
CA CYS A 731 18.00 16.21 41.77
C CYS A 731 18.13 17.63 42.32
N GLU A 732 18.56 18.60 41.50
CA GLU A 732 18.73 19.99 41.96
C GLU A 732 17.49 20.56 42.67
N GLU A 733 16.29 20.17 42.23
CA GLU A 733 15.02 20.60 42.82
C GLU A 733 14.76 20.03 44.23
N THR A 734 15.33 18.86 44.58
CA THR A 734 15.10 18.19 45.87
C THR A 734 16.22 18.41 46.89
N LYS A 735 17.41 18.86 46.46
CA LYS A 735 18.61 18.99 47.32
C LYS A 735 18.36 19.78 48.60
N HIS A 736 17.76 20.97 48.51
CA HIS A 736 17.57 21.83 49.69
C HIS A 736 16.64 21.18 50.73
N ALA A 737 15.46 20.73 50.29
CA ALA A 737 14.48 20.09 51.16
C ALA A 737 15.01 18.80 51.79
N ARG A 738 15.76 18.01 51.00
CA ARG A 738 16.42 16.80 51.48
C ARG A 738 17.51 17.10 52.51
N SER A 739 18.34 18.12 52.28
CA SER A 739 19.36 18.55 53.24
C SER A 739 18.74 18.93 54.58
N GLU A 740 17.64 19.69 54.57
CA GLU A 740 16.89 20.02 55.79
C GLU A 740 16.33 18.78 56.50
N ILE A 741 15.76 17.82 55.75
CA ILE A 741 15.29 16.55 56.32
C ILE A 741 16.47 15.80 56.96
N CYS A 742 17.60 15.65 56.25
CA CYS A 742 18.80 15.00 56.76
C CYS A 742 19.36 15.69 58.02
N GLN A 743 19.33 17.02 58.07
CA GLN A 743 19.70 17.77 59.28
C GLN A 743 18.77 17.43 60.45
N LYS A 744 17.45 17.38 60.23
CA LYS A 744 16.49 16.96 61.26
C LYS A 744 16.73 15.54 61.76
N PHE A 745 17.08 14.60 60.88
CA PHE A 745 17.48 13.24 61.28
C PHE A 745 18.75 13.24 62.14
N LYS A 746 19.77 13.99 61.75
CA LYS A 746 21.06 14.09 62.48
C LYS A 746 20.89 14.75 63.85
N SER A 747 20.00 15.74 63.97
CA SER A 747 19.74 16.45 65.23
C SER A 747 18.75 15.72 66.16
N ASN A 748 18.07 14.67 65.70
CA ASN A 748 17.09 13.95 66.52
C ASN A 748 17.78 13.12 67.62
N GLY A 749 17.31 13.25 68.87
CA GLY A 749 17.88 12.56 70.03
C GLY A 749 17.56 11.06 70.14
N SER A 750 16.70 10.51 69.26
CA SER A 750 16.30 9.11 69.30
C SER A 750 17.30 8.21 68.59
N ILE A 751 17.83 7.21 69.32
CA ILE A 751 18.72 6.18 68.78
C ILE A 751 18.06 5.43 67.63
N SER A 752 16.75 5.15 67.72
CA SER A 752 16.01 4.44 66.68
C SER A 752 15.94 5.21 65.37
N VAL A 753 15.80 6.55 65.44
CA VAL A 753 15.77 7.43 64.26
C VAL A 753 17.15 7.47 63.60
N GLN A 754 18.21 7.63 64.39
CA GLN A 754 19.58 7.66 63.88
C GLN A 754 20.00 6.32 63.26
N ALA A 755 19.64 5.21 63.89
CA ALA A 755 19.93 3.87 63.38
C ALA A 755 19.23 3.61 62.04
N GLN A 756 17.95 3.98 61.91
CA GLN A 756 17.20 3.80 60.68
C GLN A 756 17.74 4.70 59.55
N PHE A 757 18.04 5.97 59.86
CA PHE A 757 18.64 6.90 58.90
C PHE A 757 19.97 6.39 58.36
N ASN A 758 20.86 5.93 59.25
CA ASN A 758 22.15 5.36 58.85
C ASN A 758 22.01 4.05 58.07
N TYR A 759 20.92 3.30 58.26
CA TYR A 759 20.66 2.08 57.48
C TYR A 759 20.16 2.42 56.07
N ASP A 760 19.22 3.36 55.95
CA ASP A 760 18.56 3.68 54.67
C ASP A 760 19.39 4.59 53.75
N PHE A 761 20.26 5.44 54.32
CA PHE A 761 20.97 6.49 53.57
C PHE A 761 22.50 6.40 53.60
N ARG A 762 23.10 5.36 54.18
CA ARG A 762 24.57 5.23 54.34
C ARG A 762 25.36 5.50 53.06
N GLU A 763 24.91 4.91 51.96
CA GLU A 763 25.58 4.95 50.67
C GLU A 763 25.38 6.28 49.92
N TYR A 764 24.44 7.12 50.35
CA TYR A 764 24.07 8.37 49.66
C TYR A 764 24.57 9.63 50.36
N VAL A 765 25.09 9.50 51.59
CA VAL A 765 25.70 10.61 52.35
C VAL A 765 27.18 10.77 51.97
N GLU A 766 27.85 9.70 51.52
CA GLU A 766 29.27 9.72 51.14
C GLU A 766 29.54 10.45 49.80
N ASP A 767 28.55 10.54 48.89
CA ASP A 767 28.68 11.26 47.61
C ASP A 767 28.50 12.78 47.73
N GLU A 768 27.75 13.30 48.73
CA GLU A 768 27.56 14.74 48.91
C GLU A 768 28.77 15.44 49.58
N GLU A 769 29.68 14.69 50.22
CA GLU A 769 30.90 15.24 50.83
C GLU A 769 32.07 15.42 49.83
N HIS A 770 31.91 15.00 48.56
CA HIS A 770 32.95 15.14 47.53
C HIS A 770 32.77 16.30 46.54
N ASP A 771 31.65 17.02 46.60
CA ASP A 771 31.34 18.18 45.73
C ASP A 771 31.35 19.54 46.47
N ASN A 772 31.93 19.62 47.69
CA ASN A 772 32.13 20.89 48.43
C ASN A 772 33.56 21.43 48.32
#